data_AF-A0A423HVT8-F1
#
_entry.id   AF-A0A423HVT8-F1
#
_cell.length_a   1.000
_cell.length_b   1.000
_cell.length_c   1.000
_cell.angle_alpha   90.00
_cell.angle_beta   90.00
_cell.angle_gamma   90.00
#
_symmetry.space_group_name_H-M   'P 1'
#
loop_
_entity.id
_entity.type
_entity.pdbx_description
1 polymer ?
#
loop_
_entity_poly.entity_id
_entity_poly.type
_entity_poly.pdbx_seq_one_letter_code
_entity_poly.pdbx_strand_id
1 'polypeptide(L)'
;MKFSQFVKAASEAGRLVVQPRMGFADVQSMRGGLEAVSQCLAVAVGTITLDSYTRVGDHASARDALQSGQHLNGYPIVAHGAAVTRTMLGTLPGALPIQVRHGSAKPQDIFKVLRQCGVDATEGGPISYCLPYGRTPLRGAIEAWAQSCRIIAAPKDSPDSIHLESFGGCMLGQLCPPSLLIAISIIEGLFFIEHGVFDLSLSYAQQTHLQQDVAALNALRRLAGEFLGQANWHVVLYTYMGVFPRTHDGAQDLLAQSVNLAFHGHAERLIVKTTAEAHRIPTVAENIEALQFASQTWSRLPGSTLATDLVADLEGEIYDEALSMIHAVLNIGSDLGNCIASAFDKGYLDVPFCLHADNRGHSRSYISQEGLLRWHATGKMPIKAQPALGEGKKLNPYEFLSMLSFVEARFDQPHLPNETLDVIAGDAKPGRTRQIAIIGCGPRSIAVLERLVLELEANPPRYPLKITVIDAVEPGAGRVWRTDQSPHLLMNTITSQITLYSGALQSGAWRAGAGPNFHQWLQLHSDPQFSRLGANDYAPRQLYGQYLRSCFSVFVANLQAHANVSVLKSEVTALTQEPAGFRLQLREGQWLESIDTVILATGHARVPQPTLANSADAEQAASRYIAGDSAADMPLEQIAAGQTAAVIGMGLGFYDLVSELTVGRGGRFVSEGAGLRYVKSGLEPLIIAGTRSGMPILARAINQKPPGAIYQATFATARAIERARVLNEQATGSRSLDFNAAVRPLLQAEMEHVYYATALRNREGEATAQRFILEHARDRQPLAPMPGLLLQRYGLADLPLLELNRLARPFGERIFDDQQSYSIELTSRLQADVAQALLGNLGSPVKAALDVLRDVRDTIRQTVEGDGLTQASRNADFFADFAPACALLSAGPPVFRTQQLLALLEAGVVNIVGPQARFTPRDDGAGYHVDSPRVAGYAWHADWLIDSRIRTPLLETDGAPLYAQLLREGHTQPYRYPASESANEGLHTDRKTFALFNPAGAAIPGLFAIGIPTEGVRWFTQVGSATPGVLSRFTQDAITVAQSALGFALAARQAVSEHTSRFEESL
;
A
#
# COMPACT_ATOMS: atom_id res chain seq x y z
N MET A 1 -19.90 40.43 19.18
CA MET A 1 -20.37 39.44 20.17
C MET A 1 -19.17 38.59 20.54
N LYS A 2 -18.95 38.29 21.82
CA LYS A 2 -17.82 37.44 22.26
C LYS A 2 -18.04 35.98 21.88
N PHE A 3 -16.97 35.20 21.78
CA PHE A 3 -16.99 33.78 21.44
C PHE A 3 -18.06 32.98 22.21
N SER A 4 -18.05 33.04 23.54
CA SER A 4 -18.98 32.29 24.41
C SER A 4 -20.42 32.77 24.29
N GLN A 5 -20.63 34.08 24.15
CA GLN A 5 -21.95 34.67 23.91
C GLN A 5 -22.53 34.22 22.57
N PHE A 6 -21.69 34.10 21.54
CA PHE A 6 -22.10 33.59 20.23
C PHE A 6 -22.55 32.14 20.31
N VAL A 7 -21.77 31.28 20.98
CA VAL A 7 -22.13 29.87 21.16
C VAL A 7 -23.42 29.74 21.98
N LYS A 8 -23.54 30.49 23.08
CA LYS A 8 -24.73 30.50 23.92
C LYS A 8 -25.97 30.95 23.15
N ALA A 9 -25.89 32.07 22.42
CA ALA A 9 -27.02 32.57 21.62
C ALA A 9 -27.45 31.59 20.53
N ALA A 10 -26.51 30.88 19.90
CA ALA A 10 -26.82 29.83 18.92
C ALA A 10 -27.53 28.64 19.58
N SER A 11 -27.03 28.18 20.73
CA SER A 11 -27.63 27.09 21.49
C SER A 11 -29.04 27.45 21.98
N GLU A 12 -29.26 28.65 22.51
CA GLU A 12 -30.58 29.14 22.94
C GLU A 12 -31.56 29.24 21.77
N ALA A 13 -31.06 29.47 20.55
CA ALA A 13 -31.84 29.43 19.32
C ALA A 13 -32.02 28.01 18.74
N GLY A 14 -31.56 26.96 19.42
CA GLY A 14 -31.65 25.56 18.96
C GLY A 14 -30.75 25.22 17.76
N ARG A 15 -29.67 25.99 17.54
CA ARG A 15 -28.74 25.82 16.41
C ARG A 15 -27.39 25.30 16.89
N LEU A 16 -26.85 24.29 16.20
CA LEU A 16 -25.49 23.81 16.41
C LEU A 16 -24.47 24.80 15.83
N VAL A 17 -23.45 25.14 16.64
CA VAL A 17 -22.26 25.83 16.15
C VAL A 17 -21.30 24.81 15.54
N VAL A 18 -20.94 24.99 14.27
CA VAL A 18 -19.98 24.11 13.58
C VAL A 18 -18.67 24.83 13.35
N GLN A 19 -17.55 24.11 13.41
CA GLN A 19 -16.24 24.73 13.30
C GLN A 19 -15.27 23.84 12.50
N PRO A 20 -14.56 24.37 11.49
CA PRO A 20 -13.61 23.60 10.70
C PRO A 20 -12.22 23.61 11.37
N ARG A 21 -11.29 22.83 10.83
CA ARG A 21 -9.85 23.00 11.08
C ARG A 21 -9.15 23.50 9.81
N MET A 22 -8.48 24.64 9.95
CA MET A 22 -7.87 25.35 8.82
C MET A 22 -6.74 26.26 9.32
N GLY A 23 -5.64 26.33 8.57
CA GLY A 23 -4.49 27.18 8.88
C GLY A 23 -3.56 27.25 7.68
N PHE A 24 -3.19 28.47 7.28
CA PHE A 24 -2.34 28.71 6.12
C PHE A 24 -1.17 29.60 6.50
N ALA A 25 0.01 29.36 5.94
CA ALA A 25 1.19 30.19 6.22
C ALA A 25 1.01 31.62 5.72
N ASP A 26 0.43 31.76 4.52
CA ASP A 26 0.20 33.03 3.84
C ASP A 26 -1.01 33.78 4.44
N VAL A 27 -0.82 35.09 4.65
CA VAL A 27 -1.79 35.98 5.28
C VAL A 27 -3.05 36.13 4.43
N GLN A 28 -2.90 36.27 3.10
CA GLN A 28 -4.03 36.43 2.19
C GLN A 28 -4.87 35.16 2.13
N SER A 29 -4.21 34.01 2.06
CA SER A 29 -4.85 32.69 2.08
C SER A 29 -5.58 32.43 3.40
N MET A 30 -4.98 32.78 4.54
CA MET A 30 -5.63 32.69 5.86
C MET A 30 -6.87 33.58 5.93
N ARG A 31 -6.77 34.82 5.46
CA ARG A 31 -7.92 35.73 5.39
C ARG A 31 -9.02 35.19 4.49
N GLY A 32 -8.69 34.76 3.27
CA GLY A 32 -9.66 34.23 2.32
C GLY A 32 -10.39 33.00 2.85
N GLY A 33 -9.71 32.12 3.59
CA GLY A 33 -10.34 31.02 4.29
C GLY A 33 -11.36 31.47 5.34
N LEU A 34 -10.99 32.45 6.19
CA LEU A 34 -11.90 32.99 7.22
C LEU A 34 -13.10 33.73 6.61
N GLU A 35 -12.89 34.46 5.51
CA GLU A 35 -13.95 35.11 4.75
C GLU A 35 -14.94 34.08 4.19
N ALA A 36 -14.45 32.97 3.63
CA ALA A 36 -15.31 31.88 3.16
C ALA A 36 -16.16 31.27 4.30
N VAL A 37 -15.57 31.08 5.48
CA VAL A 37 -16.31 30.59 6.67
C VAL A 37 -17.37 31.61 7.10
N SER A 38 -17.05 32.90 7.08
CA SER A 38 -18.00 33.97 7.45
C SER A 38 -19.21 34.07 6.50
N GLN A 39 -19.05 33.61 5.26
CA GLN A 39 -20.10 33.60 4.23
C GLN A 39 -20.87 32.27 4.20
N CYS A 40 -20.50 31.30 5.02
CA CYS A 40 -21.21 30.03 5.14
C CYS A 40 -22.60 30.24 5.74
N LEU A 41 -23.59 29.50 5.24
CA LEU A 41 -24.97 29.53 5.76
C LEU A 41 -25.10 28.90 7.16
N ALA A 42 -24.14 28.06 7.56
CA ALA A 42 -24.11 27.43 8.86
C ALA A 42 -23.77 28.45 9.97
N VAL A 43 -24.18 28.18 11.21
CA VAL A 43 -23.61 28.93 12.37
C VAL A 43 -22.19 28.47 12.56
N ALA A 44 -21.22 29.24 12.07
CA ALA A 44 -19.84 28.83 12.04
C ALA A 44 -18.93 29.64 12.97
N VAL A 45 -17.88 29.00 13.45
CA VAL A 45 -16.72 29.64 14.08
C VAL A 45 -15.54 29.54 13.12
N GLY A 46 -14.78 30.63 12.99
CA GLY A 46 -13.52 30.66 12.25
C GLY A 46 -12.38 30.00 13.03
N THR A 47 -11.46 29.36 12.32
CA THR A 47 -10.30 28.68 12.95
C THR A 47 -9.00 29.19 12.37
N ILE A 48 -8.02 29.43 13.24
CA ILE A 48 -6.61 29.62 12.88
C ILE A 48 -5.81 28.48 13.50
N THR A 49 -5.46 27.47 12.70
CA THR A 49 -4.62 26.35 13.12
C THR A 49 -3.15 26.72 12.98
N LEU A 50 -2.38 26.67 14.08
CA LEU A 50 -0.98 27.10 14.07
C LEU A 50 -0.06 26.05 13.45
N ASP A 51 1.05 26.47 12.85
CA ASP A 51 2.05 25.56 12.29
C ASP A 51 2.85 24.81 13.37
N SER A 52 3.54 23.74 12.97
CA SER A 52 4.31 22.90 13.88
C SER A 52 5.53 23.57 14.52
N TYR A 53 6.19 24.53 13.86
CA TYR A 53 7.32 25.24 14.47
C TYR A 53 6.84 26.14 15.60
N THR A 54 5.76 26.89 15.37
CA THR A 54 5.14 27.72 16.43
C THR A 54 4.69 26.87 17.61
N ARG A 55 4.17 25.65 17.39
CA ARG A 55 3.74 24.74 18.47
C ARG A 55 4.89 24.30 19.38
N VAL A 56 6.10 24.17 18.86
CA VAL A 56 7.29 23.76 19.65
C VAL A 56 8.13 24.96 20.13
N GLY A 57 7.71 26.19 19.84
CA GLY A 57 8.43 27.41 20.21
C GLY A 57 9.60 27.77 19.29
N ASP A 58 9.75 27.09 18.14
CA ASP A 58 10.79 27.41 17.15
C ASP A 58 10.34 28.52 16.21
N HIS A 59 10.12 29.71 16.78
CA HIS A 59 9.64 30.86 16.02
C HIS A 59 10.67 31.36 15.00
N ALA A 60 11.95 31.01 15.16
CA ALA A 60 13.01 31.37 14.23
C ALA A 60 12.84 30.60 12.91
N SER A 61 12.71 29.28 12.98
CA SER A 61 12.48 28.45 11.79
C SER A 61 11.14 28.78 11.12
N ALA A 62 10.11 29.14 11.89
CA ALA A 62 8.85 29.65 11.32
C ALA A 62 9.06 30.94 10.51
N ARG A 63 9.87 31.89 10.99
CA ARG A 63 10.20 33.13 10.26
C ARG A 63 11.05 32.85 9.01
N ASP A 64 12.04 31.97 9.11
CA ASP A 64 12.90 31.62 7.99
C ASP A 64 12.10 30.90 6.88
N ALA A 65 11.15 30.03 7.27
CA ALA A 65 10.24 29.38 6.35
C ALA A 65 9.34 30.39 5.63
N LEU A 66 8.79 31.38 6.34
CA LEU A 66 8.03 32.48 5.73
C LEU A 66 8.88 33.27 4.73
N GLN A 67 10.12 33.62 5.08
CA GLN A 67 11.01 34.42 4.22
C GLN A 67 11.44 33.65 2.97
N SER A 68 11.67 32.35 3.09
CA SER A 68 12.12 31.49 1.99
C SER A 68 10.97 30.93 1.14
N GLY A 69 9.71 31.21 1.51
CA GLY A 69 8.53 30.67 0.82
C GLY A 69 8.36 29.16 0.98
N GLN A 70 8.91 28.57 2.04
CA GLN A 70 8.68 27.17 2.39
C GLN A 70 7.25 26.98 2.91
N HIS A 71 6.65 25.84 2.60
CA HIS A 71 5.28 25.55 3.00
C HIS A 71 5.21 25.17 4.49
N LEU A 72 4.33 25.83 5.25
CA LEU A 72 4.00 25.46 6.63
C LEU A 72 2.64 24.76 6.70
N ASN A 73 2.48 23.88 7.68
CA ASN A 73 1.23 23.13 7.91
C ASN A 73 0.17 23.92 8.73
N GLY A 74 0.35 25.23 8.87
CA GLY A 74 -0.53 26.11 9.64
C GLY A 74 -0.10 27.58 9.57
N TYR A 75 -0.81 28.43 10.30
CA TYR A 75 -0.55 29.87 10.38
C TYR A 75 0.48 30.18 11.49
N PRO A 76 1.65 30.75 11.15
CA PRO A 76 2.69 31.04 12.14
C PRO A 76 2.45 32.36 12.87
N ILE A 77 1.46 32.37 13.76
CA ILE A 77 0.95 33.58 14.44
C ILE A 77 2.04 34.39 15.13
N VAL A 78 3.02 33.73 15.76
CA VAL A 78 4.12 34.40 16.46
C VAL A 78 5.15 34.98 15.49
N ALA A 79 5.41 34.29 14.38
CA ALA A 79 6.35 34.75 13.36
C ALA A 79 5.80 35.96 12.59
N HIS A 80 4.51 35.96 12.25
CA HIS A 80 3.81 37.11 11.66
C HIS A 80 3.67 38.27 12.66
N GLY A 81 3.48 37.95 13.93
CA GLY A 81 3.28 38.92 14.99
C GLY A 81 1.84 39.48 15.06
N ALA A 82 1.58 40.22 16.13
CA ALA A 82 0.24 40.67 16.48
C ALA A 82 -0.35 41.69 15.50
N ALA A 83 0.47 42.61 14.96
CA ALA A 83 0.00 43.65 14.04
C ALA A 83 -0.48 43.04 12.72
N VAL A 84 0.32 42.17 12.10
CA VAL A 84 -0.04 41.48 10.85
C VAL A 84 -1.28 40.63 11.05
N THR A 85 -1.35 39.87 12.14
CA THR A 85 -2.52 39.05 12.46
C THR A 85 -3.75 39.91 12.69
N ARG A 86 -3.65 41.03 13.41
CA ARG A 86 -4.78 41.96 13.61
C ARG A 86 -5.28 42.53 12.27
N THR A 87 -4.38 42.90 11.36
CA THR A 87 -4.74 43.35 10.01
C THR A 87 -5.38 42.24 9.19
N MET A 88 -4.85 41.02 9.26
CA MET A 88 -5.39 39.82 8.60
C MET A 88 -6.84 39.58 9.03
N LEU A 89 -7.12 39.71 10.32
CA LEU A 89 -8.46 39.62 10.88
C LEU A 89 -9.34 40.76 10.37
N GLY A 90 -8.94 42.02 10.58
CA GLY A 90 -9.70 43.19 10.11
C GLY A 90 -11.19 43.11 10.45
N THR A 91 -12.05 43.79 9.68
CA THR A 91 -13.51 43.63 9.80
C THR A 91 -13.95 42.46 8.93
N LEU A 92 -14.00 41.25 9.49
CA LEU A 92 -14.63 40.11 8.79
C LEU A 92 -16.15 40.30 8.71
N PRO A 93 -16.80 39.84 7.62
CA PRO A 93 -18.26 39.82 7.51
C PRO A 93 -18.93 39.12 8.70
N GLY A 94 -20.08 39.62 9.14
CA GLY A 94 -20.93 38.95 10.14
C GLY A 94 -20.37 38.88 11.56
N ALA A 95 -19.23 39.53 11.86
CA ALA A 95 -18.54 39.44 13.15
C ALA A 95 -18.23 37.97 13.57
N LEU A 96 -17.72 37.18 12.61
CA LEU A 96 -17.33 35.78 12.80
C LEU A 96 -16.42 35.61 14.03
N PRO A 97 -16.80 34.81 15.05
CA PRO A 97 -15.90 34.49 16.17
C PRO A 97 -14.75 33.60 15.70
N ILE A 98 -13.57 33.77 16.28
CA ILE A 98 -12.36 33.08 15.83
C ILE A 98 -11.68 32.40 17.00
N GLN A 99 -11.32 31.13 16.81
CA GLN A 99 -10.49 30.40 17.75
C GLN A 99 -9.12 30.09 17.16
N VAL A 100 -8.07 30.35 17.93
CA VAL A 100 -6.72 29.86 17.62
C VAL A 100 -6.56 28.44 18.16
N ARG A 101 -6.05 27.56 17.30
CA ARG A 101 -6.01 26.11 17.51
C ARG A 101 -4.60 25.58 17.33
N HIS A 102 -4.07 24.85 18.30
CA HIS A 102 -2.65 24.49 18.32
C HIS A 102 -2.38 23.11 18.95
N GLY A 103 -1.26 22.95 19.64
CA GLY A 103 -0.81 21.70 20.23
C GLY A 103 0.53 21.92 20.92
N SER A 104 0.58 22.90 21.82
CA SER A 104 1.82 23.40 22.40
C SER A 104 1.85 23.17 23.91
N ALA A 105 2.88 22.50 24.38
CA ALA A 105 3.15 22.31 25.80
C ALA A 105 3.63 23.61 26.49
N LYS A 106 4.11 24.59 25.71
CA LYS A 106 4.64 25.87 26.21
C LYS A 106 4.06 27.06 25.40
N PRO A 107 2.79 27.41 25.60
CA PRO A 107 2.08 28.31 24.69
C PRO A 107 2.23 29.81 25.04
N GLN A 108 3.17 30.20 25.91
CA GLN A 108 3.22 31.57 26.44
C GLN A 108 3.30 32.64 25.35
N ASP A 109 4.12 32.43 24.32
CA ASP A 109 4.27 33.41 23.24
C ASP A 109 3.04 33.45 22.33
N ILE A 110 2.38 32.31 22.14
CA ILE A 110 1.10 32.24 21.43
C ILE A 110 0.07 33.09 22.17
N PHE A 111 -0.07 32.92 23.49
CA PHE A 111 -1.07 33.62 24.31
C PHE A 111 -0.81 35.14 24.36
N LYS A 112 0.46 35.56 24.42
CA LYS A 112 0.83 36.99 24.31
C LYS A 112 0.37 37.59 22.99
N VAL A 113 0.68 36.93 21.87
CA VAL A 113 0.33 37.43 20.53
C VAL A 113 -1.18 37.40 20.33
N LEU A 114 -1.86 36.34 20.81
CA LEU A 114 -3.31 36.19 20.77
C LEU A 114 -4.02 37.36 21.46
N ARG A 115 -3.61 37.69 22.69
CA ARG A 115 -4.14 38.84 23.43
C ARG A 115 -3.85 40.15 22.71
N GLN A 116 -2.67 40.29 22.11
CA GLN A 116 -2.30 41.50 21.37
C GLN A 116 -3.05 41.63 20.03
N CYS A 117 -3.41 40.56 19.33
CA CYS A 117 -4.12 40.65 18.05
C CYS A 117 -5.65 40.73 18.21
N GLY A 118 -6.17 40.55 19.43
CA GLY A 118 -7.60 40.72 19.74
C GLY A 118 -8.46 39.51 19.43
N VAL A 119 -7.85 38.32 19.31
CA VAL A 119 -8.59 37.06 19.25
C VAL A 119 -9.08 36.70 20.65
N ASP A 120 -10.31 36.24 20.77
CA ASP A 120 -11.00 36.02 22.05
C ASP A 120 -11.21 34.55 22.40
N ALA A 121 -10.63 33.60 21.65
CA ALA A 121 -10.68 32.18 21.99
C ALA A 121 -9.41 31.39 21.60
N THR A 122 -9.03 30.43 22.44
CA THR A 122 -7.97 29.45 22.17
C THR A 122 -8.30 28.07 22.75
N GLU A 123 -7.42 27.08 22.58
CA GLU A 123 -7.57 25.73 23.11
C GLU A 123 -6.27 25.14 23.69
N GLY A 124 -6.42 24.05 24.45
CA GLY A 124 -5.37 23.20 24.99
C GLY A 124 -5.40 23.12 26.51
N GLY A 125 -4.42 22.44 27.09
CA GLY A 125 -4.25 22.37 28.54
C GLY A 125 -2.94 21.71 28.97
N PRO A 126 -2.63 21.75 30.28
CA PRO A 126 -1.36 21.29 30.82
C PRO A 126 -1.12 19.79 30.60
N ILE A 127 -2.17 18.98 30.50
CA ILE A 127 -2.08 17.54 30.25
C ILE A 127 -2.26 17.29 28.74
N SER A 128 -3.35 17.81 28.18
CA SER A 128 -3.84 17.50 26.85
C SER A 128 -2.95 18.00 25.71
N TYR A 129 -2.20 19.10 25.92
CA TYR A 129 -1.21 19.60 24.97
C TYR A 129 0.25 19.27 25.34
N CYS A 130 0.43 18.40 26.34
CA CYS A 130 1.74 17.86 26.73
C CYS A 130 1.86 16.39 26.29
N LEU A 131 1.02 15.51 26.84
CA LEU A 131 1.18 14.06 26.71
C LEU A 131 1.08 13.55 25.25
N PRO A 132 0.11 13.99 24.42
CA PRO A 132 0.00 13.52 23.04
C PRO A 132 1.05 14.09 22.08
N TYR A 133 1.64 15.25 22.40
CA TYR A 133 2.28 16.12 21.40
C TYR A 133 3.80 16.24 21.48
N GLY A 134 4.45 15.65 22.49
CA GLY A 134 5.90 15.79 22.60
C GLY A 134 6.56 15.02 23.73
N ARG A 135 7.71 15.55 24.17
CA ARG A 135 8.54 14.99 25.25
C ARG A 135 8.81 16.02 26.36
N THR A 136 8.10 17.14 26.33
CA THR A 136 8.25 18.20 27.34
C THR A 136 7.81 17.64 28.68
N PRO A 137 8.64 17.66 29.72
CA PRO A 137 8.25 17.16 31.03
C PRO A 137 6.95 17.82 31.51
N LEU A 138 6.01 17.03 32.03
CA LEU A 138 4.66 17.45 32.41
C LEU A 138 4.70 18.60 33.42
N ARG A 139 5.62 18.57 34.40
CA ARG A 139 5.82 19.68 35.34
C ARG A 139 6.15 21.00 34.63
N GLY A 140 7.02 20.94 33.63
CA GLY A 140 7.37 22.11 32.83
C GLY A 140 6.21 22.61 31.94
N ALA A 141 5.33 21.70 31.49
CA ALA A 141 4.11 22.09 30.79
C ALA A 141 3.10 22.75 31.74
N ILE A 142 2.89 22.18 32.94
CA ILE A 142 2.01 22.74 33.98
C ILE A 142 2.41 24.18 34.33
N GLU A 143 3.70 24.42 34.60
CA GLU A 143 4.22 25.77 34.88
C GLU A 143 3.99 26.74 33.71
N ALA A 144 4.25 26.28 32.48
CA ALA A 144 4.04 27.09 31.29
C ALA A 144 2.57 27.43 31.06
N TRP A 145 1.67 26.47 31.30
CA TRP A 145 0.22 26.68 31.21
C TRP A 145 -0.31 27.58 32.31
N ALA A 146 0.18 27.48 33.55
CA ALA A 146 -0.16 28.41 34.64
C ALA A 146 0.26 29.86 34.29
N GLN A 147 1.41 30.03 33.66
CA GLN A 147 1.84 31.35 33.16
C GLN A 147 0.94 31.84 32.01
N SER A 148 0.60 30.97 31.07
CA SER A 148 -0.27 31.28 29.93
C SER A 148 -1.68 31.66 30.37
N CYS A 149 -2.30 30.93 31.31
CA CYS A 149 -3.60 31.29 31.89
C CYS A 149 -3.56 32.68 32.52
N ARG A 150 -2.51 33.01 33.28
CA ARG A 150 -2.33 34.36 33.84
C ARG A 150 -2.16 35.46 32.78
N ILE A 151 -1.59 35.14 31.61
CA ILE A 151 -1.48 36.09 30.49
C ILE A 151 -2.86 36.46 29.92
N ILE A 152 -3.85 35.57 30.00
CA ILE A 152 -5.21 35.80 29.46
C ILE A 152 -6.27 35.97 30.55
N ALA A 153 -5.90 35.84 31.82
CA ALA A 153 -6.79 36.01 32.95
C ALA A 153 -7.43 37.41 32.94
N ALA A 154 -8.72 37.42 33.28
CA ALA A 154 -9.53 38.62 33.40
C ALA A 154 -10.57 38.40 34.50
N PRO A 155 -11.10 39.47 35.12
CA PRO A 155 -12.25 39.34 36.01
C PRO A 155 -13.39 38.58 35.31
N LYS A 156 -14.13 37.78 36.09
CA LYS A 156 -15.30 37.07 35.58
C LYS A 156 -16.27 38.05 34.92
N ASP A 157 -16.82 37.68 33.77
CA ASP A 157 -17.73 38.48 32.92
C ASP A 157 -17.13 39.79 32.37
N SER A 158 -15.81 39.97 32.47
CA SER A 158 -15.12 41.10 31.85
C SER A 158 -15.23 41.05 30.32
N PRO A 159 -15.40 42.20 29.63
CA PRO A 159 -15.28 42.25 28.17
C PRO A 159 -13.88 41.89 27.66
N ASP A 160 -12.88 41.82 28.53
CA ASP A 160 -11.52 41.36 28.19
C ASP A 160 -11.32 39.85 28.38
N SER A 161 -12.37 39.10 28.74
CA SER A 161 -12.27 37.64 28.85
C SER A 161 -11.89 37.01 27.50
N ILE A 162 -11.03 36.00 27.59
CA ILE A 162 -10.63 35.13 26.49
C ILE A 162 -11.11 33.72 26.85
N HIS A 163 -11.84 33.12 25.92
CA HIS A 163 -12.37 31.77 26.04
C HIS A 163 -11.25 30.73 25.92
N LEU A 164 -11.23 29.74 26.81
CA LEU A 164 -10.24 28.66 26.79
C LEU A 164 -10.92 27.29 26.74
N GLU A 165 -10.69 26.56 25.66
CA GLU A 165 -11.15 25.19 25.49
C GLU A 165 -10.13 24.20 26.07
N SER A 166 -10.52 23.35 27.03
CA SER A 166 -9.71 22.17 27.40
C SER A 166 -9.73 21.16 26.25
N PHE A 167 -8.57 20.63 25.87
CA PHE A 167 -8.43 19.50 24.94
C PHE A 167 -8.40 18.13 25.66
N GLY A 168 -8.70 18.11 26.96
CA GLY A 168 -8.66 16.94 27.84
C GLY A 168 -9.60 15.82 27.42
N GLY A 169 -10.70 16.14 26.74
CA GLY A 169 -11.66 15.15 26.27
C GLY A 169 -11.33 14.56 24.92
N CYS A 170 -10.18 14.93 24.34
CA CYS A 170 -9.69 14.38 23.08
C CYS A 170 -8.43 13.54 23.28
N MET A 171 -7.43 14.04 24.02
CA MET A 171 -6.16 13.36 24.27
C MET A 171 -5.54 12.74 23.01
N LEU A 172 -5.45 11.40 22.92
CA LEU A 172 -4.88 10.68 21.77
C LEU A 172 -5.86 10.54 20.60
N GLY A 173 -7.11 10.97 20.76
CA GLY A 173 -8.15 11.00 19.73
C GLY A 173 -8.87 9.66 19.51
N GLN A 174 -8.36 8.56 20.03
CA GLN A 174 -8.96 7.24 19.95
C GLN A 174 -8.49 6.33 21.09
N LEU A 175 -9.27 5.29 21.39
CA LEU A 175 -8.96 4.27 22.40
C LEU A 175 -8.73 4.82 23.81
N CYS A 176 -9.23 6.01 24.13
CA CYS A 176 -9.23 6.57 25.48
C CYS A 176 -10.63 6.42 26.07
N PRO A 177 -10.86 5.56 27.08
CA PRO A 177 -12.19 5.36 27.64
C PRO A 177 -12.84 6.67 28.11
N PRO A 178 -14.17 6.84 27.95
CA PRO A 178 -14.83 8.12 28.18
C PRO A 178 -14.62 8.71 29.57
N SER A 179 -14.59 7.88 30.61
CA SER A 179 -14.39 8.33 32.00
C SER A 179 -13.06 9.06 32.21
N LEU A 180 -11.98 8.61 31.54
CA LEU A 180 -10.67 9.28 31.61
C LEU A 180 -10.70 10.63 30.89
N LEU A 181 -11.31 10.68 29.71
CA LEU A 181 -11.46 11.91 28.92
C LEU A 181 -12.22 12.98 29.70
N ILE A 182 -13.30 12.59 30.37
CA ILE A 182 -14.10 13.46 31.24
C ILE A 182 -13.27 13.94 32.44
N ALA A 183 -12.59 13.02 33.14
CA ALA A 183 -11.78 13.38 34.30
C ALA A 183 -10.70 14.40 33.95
N ILE A 184 -9.96 14.20 32.86
CA ILE A 184 -8.93 15.14 32.41
C ILE A 184 -9.55 16.49 32.02
N SER A 185 -10.68 16.51 31.29
CA SER A 185 -11.38 17.76 30.95
C SER A 185 -11.77 18.57 32.18
N ILE A 186 -12.33 17.93 33.22
CA ILE A 186 -12.73 18.62 34.45
C ILE A 186 -11.50 19.11 35.22
N ILE A 187 -10.44 18.29 35.33
CA ILE A 187 -9.20 18.67 36.02
C ILE A 187 -8.54 19.87 35.33
N GLU A 188 -8.47 19.89 33.99
CA GLU A 188 -7.95 21.05 33.26
C GLU A 188 -8.85 22.28 33.43
N GLY A 189 -10.18 22.11 33.44
CA GLY A 189 -11.13 23.19 33.73
C GLY A 189 -10.91 23.82 35.10
N LEU A 190 -10.73 23.00 36.14
CA LEU A 190 -10.40 23.48 37.50
C LEU A 190 -9.06 24.21 37.53
N PHE A 191 -8.05 23.71 36.80
CA PHE A 191 -6.75 24.35 36.68
C PHE A 191 -6.85 25.73 36.02
N PHE A 192 -7.70 25.88 35.00
CA PHE A 192 -7.94 27.18 34.38
C PHE A 192 -8.62 28.17 35.33
N ILE A 193 -9.61 27.71 36.10
CA ILE A 193 -10.30 28.52 37.12
C ILE A 193 -9.33 28.98 38.20
N GLU A 194 -8.48 28.09 38.72
CA GLU A 194 -7.44 28.41 39.72
C GLU A 194 -6.50 29.53 39.22
N HIS A 195 -6.26 29.59 37.90
CA HIS A 195 -5.41 30.60 37.28
C HIS A 195 -6.19 31.76 36.62
N GLY A 196 -7.46 31.95 36.99
CA GLY A 196 -8.24 33.16 36.66
C GLY A 196 -8.91 33.16 35.29
N VAL A 197 -9.17 32.00 34.71
CA VAL A 197 -9.93 31.86 33.45
C VAL A 197 -11.27 31.19 33.74
N PHE A 198 -12.36 31.93 33.53
CA PHE A 198 -13.72 31.53 33.91
C PHE A 198 -14.66 31.30 32.71
N ASP A 199 -14.17 31.44 31.48
CA ASP A 199 -14.92 31.23 30.25
C ASP A 199 -14.30 30.07 29.47
N LEU A 200 -14.95 28.91 29.53
CA LEU A 200 -14.35 27.63 29.22
C LEU A 200 -15.18 26.82 28.22
N SER A 201 -14.53 25.91 27.51
CA SER A 201 -15.26 24.77 26.93
C SER A 201 -14.58 23.46 27.28
N LEU A 202 -15.40 22.43 27.45
CA LEU A 202 -14.97 21.08 27.75
C LEU A 202 -15.10 20.27 26.47
N SER A 203 -13.97 19.78 25.97
CA SER A 203 -13.98 18.91 24.81
C SER A 203 -14.46 17.51 25.15
N TYR A 204 -14.98 16.83 24.14
CA TYR A 204 -15.16 15.39 24.08
C TYR A 204 -14.96 14.94 22.63
N ALA A 205 -14.15 13.91 22.39
CA ALA A 205 -14.02 13.29 21.07
C ALA A 205 -14.95 12.10 20.95
N GLN A 206 -15.75 12.06 19.88
CA GLN A 206 -16.52 10.88 19.49
C GLN A 206 -15.61 9.64 19.54
N GLN A 207 -16.12 8.56 20.16
CA GLN A 207 -15.45 7.27 20.24
C GLN A 207 -16.15 6.28 19.30
N THR A 208 -16.27 5.03 19.72
CA THR A 208 -16.65 3.89 18.88
C THR A 208 -18.15 3.59 18.92
N HIS A 209 -18.88 4.15 19.89
CA HIS A 209 -20.28 3.80 20.14
C HIS A 209 -21.14 5.00 20.56
N LEU A 210 -22.18 5.30 19.75
CA LEU A 210 -23.05 6.47 19.92
C LEU A 210 -23.68 6.57 21.32
N GLN A 211 -24.32 5.52 21.83
CA GLN A 211 -24.98 5.59 23.14
C GLN A 211 -23.99 5.74 24.30
N GLN A 212 -22.75 5.21 24.15
CA GLN A 212 -21.71 5.37 25.17
C GLN A 212 -21.21 6.81 25.18
N ASP A 213 -21.06 7.40 24.00
CA ASP A 213 -20.69 8.81 23.87
C ASP A 213 -21.78 9.75 24.38
N VAL A 214 -23.07 9.44 24.16
CA VAL A 214 -24.19 10.22 24.75
C VAL A 214 -24.16 10.13 26.28
N ALA A 215 -24.00 8.92 26.83
CA ALA A 215 -23.84 8.72 28.27
C ALA A 215 -22.64 9.48 28.84
N ALA A 216 -21.53 9.51 28.11
CA ALA A 216 -20.34 10.27 28.48
C ALA A 216 -20.57 11.78 28.49
N LEU A 217 -21.29 12.31 27.49
CA LEU A 217 -21.65 13.73 27.44
C LEU A 217 -22.59 14.12 28.59
N ASN A 218 -23.54 13.27 28.96
CA ASN A 218 -24.40 13.48 30.14
C ASN A 218 -23.57 13.51 31.42
N ALA A 219 -22.69 12.52 31.62
CA ALA A 219 -21.80 12.45 32.77
C ALA A 219 -20.86 13.67 32.85
N LEU A 220 -20.31 14.10 31.71
CA LEU A 220 -19.47 15.31 31.61
C LEU A 220 -20.24 16.55 32.06
N ARG A 221 -21.47 16.74 31.60
CA ARG A 221 -22.30 17.90 31.99
C ARG A 221 -22.62 17.89 33.47
N ARG A 222 -22.95 16.73 34.03
CA ARG A 222 -23.22 16.58 35.46
C ARG A 222 -21.99 16.94 36.29
N LEU A 223 -20.83 16.35 35.98
CA LEU A 223 -19.57 16.66 36.67
C LEU A 223 -19.14 18.12 36.47
N ALA A 224 -19.34 18.69 35.29
CA ALA A 224 -19.05 20.10 35.04
C ALA A 224 -19.89 21.02 35.92
N GLY A 225 -21.19 20.72 36.08
CA GLY A 225 -22.09 21.45 36.99
C GLY A 225 -21.70 21.32 38.47
N GLU A 226 -21.12 20.19 38.87
CA GLU A 226 -20.66 19.94 40.24
C GLU A 226 -19.32 20.64 40.54
N PHE A 227 -18.37 20.64 39.60
CA PHE A 227 -16.99 21.07 39.85
C PHE A 227 -16.64 22.48 39.36
N LEU A 228 -17.21 22.95 38.25
CA LEU A 228 -16.79 24.23 37.64
C LEU A 228 -17.49 25.45 38.24
N GLY A 229 -18.36 25.23 39.23
CA GLY A 229 -19.01 26.29 39.99
C GLY A 229 -19.74 27.30 39.11
N GLN A 230 -19.37 28.58 39.23
CA GLN A 230 -20.00 29.65 38.45
C GLN A 230 -19.22 30.04 37.18
N ALA A 231 -18.31 29.21 36.68
CA ALA A 231 -17.67 29.46 35.38
C ALA A 231 -18.71 29.40 34.24
N ASN A 232 -18.52 30.21 33.20
CA ASN A 232 -19.29 30.09 31.97
C ASN A 232 -18.67 28.94 31.15
N TRP A 233 -19.42 27.87 30.91
CA TRP A 233 -18.90 26.74 30.13
C TRP A 233 -19.91 26.18 29.14
N HIS A 234 -19.38 25.54 28.09
CA HIS A 234 -20.15 24.74 27.13
C HIS A 234 -19.36 23.51 26.71
N VAL A 235 -20.02 22.56 26.06
CA VAL A 235 -19.40 21.33 25.56
C VAL A 235 -19.10 21.47 24.07
N VAL A 236 -17.90 21.04 23.68
CA VAL A 236 -17.48 20.94 22.29
C VAL A 236 -17.21 19.49 21.94
N LEU A 237 -17.97 18.99 20.97
CA LEU A 237 -17.78 17.67 20.41
C LEU A 237 -16.77 17.73 19.26
N TYR A 238 -15.93 16.71 19.16
CA TYR A 238 -15.08 16.48 18.01
C TYR A 238 -15.59 15.27 17.25
N THR A 239 -15.79 15.44 15.94
CA THR A 239 -15.88 14.28 15.05
C THR A 239 -14.63 13.40 15.23
N TYR A 240 -14.84 12.09 15.18
CA TYR A 240 -13.86 11.05 15.47
C TYR A 240 -12.44 11.39 15.00
N MET A 241 -11.46 11.18 15.87
CA MET A 241 -10.08 11.64 15.68
C MET A 241 -9.08 10.51 15.46
N GLY A 242 -9.56 9.27 15.34
CA GLY A 242 -8.74 8.08 15.05
C GLY A 242 -8.54 7.84 13.55
N VAL A 243 -8.35 6.58 13.17
CA VAL A 243 -8.26 6.18 11.76
C VAL A 243 -9.60 6.45 11.06
N PHE A 244 -9.58 7.30 10.04
CA PHE A 244 -10.79 7.87 9.44
C PHE A 244 -11.28 7.04 8.23
N PRO A 245 -12.61 6.98 7.97
CA PRO A 245 -13.16 6.35 6.77
C PRO A 245 -12.53 6.90 5.48
N ARG A 246 -12.24 6.00 4.53
CA ARG A 246 -11.62 6.32 3.24
C ARG A 246 -12.64 6.61 2.15
N THR A 247 -13.82 6.00 2.23
CA THR A 247 -14.91 6.25 1.30
C THR A 247 -15.51 7.62 1.59
N HIS A 248 -15.96 8.29 0.53
CA HIS A 248 -16.62 9.59 0.66
C HIS A 248 -17.87 9.47 1.55
N ASP A 249 -18.71 8.49 1.26
CA ASP A 249 -20.00 8.33 1.94
C ASP A 249 -19.83 7.81 3.37
N GLY A 250 -18.84 6.94 3.64
CA GLY A 250 -18.49 6.53 5.00
C GLY A 250 -18.01 7.70 5.87
N ALA A 251 -17.22 8.61 5.29
CA ALA A 251 -16.82 9.84 5.97
C ALA A 251 -18.00 10.80 6.22
N GLN A 252 -18.95 10.90 5.28
CA GLN A 252 -20.18 11.67 5.48
C GLN A 252 -21.10 11.06 6.55
N ASP A 253 -21.25 9.73 6.57
CA ASP A 253 -22.04 9.01 7.58
C ASP A 253 -21.45 9.15 8.97
N LEU A 254 -20.11 9.11 9.08
CA LEU A 254 -19.42 9.36 10.34
C LEU A 254 -19.68 10.78 10.84
N LEU A 255 -19.60 11.79 9.96
CA LEU A 255 -19.93 13.17 10.30
C LEU A 255 -21.42 13.31 10.68
N ALA A 256 -22.32 12.64 9.98
CA ALA A 256 -23.75 12.62 10.32
C ALA A 256 -23.98 11.98 11.71
N GLN A 257 -23.27 10.91 12.05
CA GLN A 257 -23.30 10.34 13.41
C GLN A 257 -22.72 11.33 14.44
N SER A 258 -21.68 12.10 14.13
CA SER A 258 -21.19 13.15 15.04
C SER A 258 -22.25 14.23 15.30
N VAL A 259 -23.02 14.62 14.28
CA VAL A 259 -24.12 15.59 14.42
C VAL A 259 -25.25 15.01 15.27
N ASN A 260 -25.56 13.72 15.08
CA ASN A 260 -26.53 12.98 15.88
C ASN A 260 -26.10 12.91 17.37
N LEU A 261 -24.82 12.60 17.60
CA LEU A 261 -24.21 12.63 18.93
C LEU A 261 -24.26 14.03 19.55
N ALA A 262 -23.93 15.07 18.80
CA ALA A 262 -24.01 16.45 19.29
C ALA A 262 -25.44 16.80 19.72
N PHE A 263 -26.46 16.35 18.97
CA PHE A 263 -27.86 16.64 19.26
C PHE A 263 -28.33 15.93 20.52
N HIS A 264 -28.12 14.61 20.61
CA HIS A 264 -28.58 13.82 21.76
C HIS A 264 -27.73 14.01 23.02
N GLY A 265 -26.44 14.32 22.88
CA GLY A 265 -25.57 14.69 24.01
C GLY A 265 -25.57 16.19 24.32
N HIS A 266 -26.45 16.95 23.67
CA HIS A 266 -26.64 18.39 23.84
C HIS A 266 -25.39 19.25 23.63
N ALA A 267 -24.39 18.83 22.85
CA ALA A 267 -23.18 19.61 22.61
C ALA A 267 -23.50 20.90 21.83
N GLU A 268 -23.03 22.04 22.34
CA GLU A 268 -23.30 23.36 21.74
C GLU A 268 -22.43 23.63 20.51
N ARG A 269 -21.28 22.94 20.41
CA ARG A 269 -20.32 23.10 19.31
C ARG A 269 -19.80 21.77 18.79
N LEU A 270 -19.63 21.67 17.47
CA LEU A 270 -19.05 20.51 16.78
C LEU A 270 -17.85 20.93 15.91
N ILE A 271 -16.69 20.33 16.18
CA ILE A 271 -15.53 20.39 15.29
C ILE A 271 -15.74 19.37 14.18
N VAL A 272 -16.00 19.86 12.97
CA VAL A 272 -16.27 19.00 11.81
C VAL A 272 -14.98 18.46 11.21
N LYS A 273 -15.10 17.29 10.60
CA LYS A 273 -14.09 16.69 9.73
C LYS A 273 -14.62 16.63 8.31
N THR A 274 -13.74 16.53 7.33
CA THR A 274 -14.12 16.49 5.91
C THR A 274 -13.93 15.09 5.34
N THR A 275 -14.52 14.84 4.17
CA THR A 275 -14.29 13.60 3.41
C THR A 275 -12.85 13.44 2.91
N ALA A 276 -12.04 14.49 2.99
CA ALA A 276 -10.61 14.46 2.67
C ALA A 276 -9.72 13.98 3.83
N GLU A 277 -10.26 13.83 5.05
CA GLU A 277 -9.49 13.60 6.28
C GLU A 277 -8.56 12.38 6.22
N ALA A 278 -8.99 11.27 5.60
CA ALA A 278 -8.16 10.07 5.45
C ALA A 278 -7.01 10.23 4.44
N HIS A 279 -7.03 11.29 3.63
CA HIS A 279 -6.20 11.41 2.42
C HIS A 279 -5.24 12.61 2.48
N ARG A 280 -5.67 13.76 3.00
CA ARG A 280 -4.90 15.01 3.01
C ARG A 280 -5.53 16.11 3.86
N ILE A 281 -4.81 17.22 4.02
CA ILE A 281 -5.38 18.48 4.54
C ILE A 281 -6.52 18.96 3.60
N PRO A 282 -7.70 19.32 4.15
CA PRO A 282 -8.82 19.80 3.36
C PRO A 282 -8.57 21.18 2.73
N THR A 283 -9.18 21.39 1.57
CA THR A 283 -9.30 22.72 0.96
C THR A 283 -10.33 23.56 1.72
N VAL A 284 -10.34 24.88 1.46
CA VAL A 284 -11.37 25.77 2.02
C VAL A 284 -12.77 25.31 1.61
N ALA A 285 -12.97 24.95 0.34
CA ALA A 285 -14.27 24.51 -0.17
C ALA A 285 -14.80 23.26 0.55
N GLU A 286 -13.94 22.25 0.74
CA GLU A 286 -14.31 21.01 1.47
C GLU A 286 -14.60 21.28 2.95
N ASN A 287 -13.91 22.23 3.57
CA ASN A 287 -14.25 22.69 4.92
C ASN A 287 -15.65 23.33 4.94
N ILE A 288 -15.97 24.20 3.98
CA ILE A 288 -17.30 24.82 3.89
C ILE A 288 -18.39 23.77 3.67
N GLU A 289 -18.15 22.80 2.79
CA GLU A 289 -19.07 21.70 2.52
C GLU A 289 -19.38 20.91 3.80
N ALA A 290 -18.36 20.54 4.57
CA ALA A 290 -18.55 19.82 5.84
C ALA A 290 -19.35 20.64 6.87
N LEU A 291 -19.11 21.96 6.97
CA LEU A 291 -19.89 22.85 7.85
C LEU A 291 -21.36 22.91 7.42
N GLN A 292 -21.62 23.05 6.12
CA GLN A 292 -22.96 23.11 5.58
C GLN A 292 -23.69 21.77 5.77
N PHE A 293 -23.03 20.66 5.46
CA PHE A 293 -23.56 19.32 5.67
C PHE A 293 -23.95 19.12 7.14
N ALA A 294 -23.06 19.43 8.08
CA ALA A 294 -23.35 19.29 9.50
C ALA A 294 -24.54 20.14 9.95
N SER A 295 -24.63 21.40 9.51
CA SER A 295 -25.75 22.30 9.81
C SER A 295 -27.07 21.84 9.20
N GLN A 296 -27.05 21.29 7.99
CA GLN A 296 -28.24 20.77 7.31
C GLN A 296 -28.73 19.48 7.98
N THR A 297 -27.80 18.59 8.34
CA THR A 297 -28.10 17.36 9.08
C THR A 297 -28.72 17.68 10.44
N TRP A 298 -28.16 18.63 11.19
CA TRP A 298 -28.72 19.09 12.47
C TRP A 298 -30.17 19.57 12.33
N SER A 299 -30.45 20.36 11.30
CA SER A 299 -31.78 20.95 11.07
C SER A 299 -32.87 19.91 10.80
N ARG A 300 -32.51 18.65 10.49
CA ARG A 300 -33.42 17.53 10.24
C ARG A 300 -33.64 16.64 11.47
N LEU A 301 -32.86 16.83 12.54
CA LEU A 301 -32.95 16.03 13.77
C LEU A 301 -34.08 16.36 14.74
N PRO A 302 -34.73 17.54 14.75
CA PRO A 302 -35.89 17.77 15.61
C PRO A 302 -36.95 16.67 15.43
N GLY A 303 -37.32 16.00 16.53
CA GLY A 303 -38.24 14.86 16.53
C GLY A 303 -37.57 13.47 16.45
N SER A 304 -36.25 13.40 16.26
CA SER A 304 -35.48 12.16 16.40
C SER A 304 -35.47 11.66 17.86
N THR A 305 -35.49 10.34 18.04
CA THR A 305 -35.40 9.69 19.35
C THR A 305 -34.25 8.68 19.37
N LEU A 306 -33.59 8.56 20.52
CA LEU A 306 -32.54 7.59 20.77
C LEU A 306 -33.01 6.63 21.88
N ALA A 307 -32.73 5.33 21.72
CA ALA A 307 -33.00 4.37 22.78
C ALA A 307 -32.17 4.70 24.04
N THR A 308 -32.82 4.80 25.19
CA THR A 308 -32.23 5.33 26.43
C THR A 308 -31.75 4.27 27.43
N ASP A 309 -32.18 3.02 27.29
CA ASP A 309 -31.93 1.98 28.29
C ASP A 309 -30.43 1.79 28.57
N LEU A 310 -29.63 1.60 27.51
CA LEU A 310 -28.18 1.48 27.64
C LEU A 310 -27.49 2.80 28.06
N VAL A 311 -28.09 3.96 27.73
CA VAL A 311 -27.50 5.27 28.04
C VAL A 311 -27.50 5.50 29.55
N ALA A 312 -28.61 5.22 30.23
CA ALA A 312 -28.74 5.41 31.68
C ALA A 312 -27.77 4.51 32.46
N ASP A 313 -27.65 3.24 32.06
CA ASP A 313 -26.74 2.28 32.69
C ASP A 313 -25.27 2.71 32.54
N LEU A 314 -24.86 3.12 31.33
CA LEU A 314 -23.49 3.56 31.06
C LEU A 314 -23.17 4.91 31.70
N GLU A 315 -24.15 5.82 31.83
CA GLU A 315 -23.94 7.15 32.41
C GLU A 315 -23.48 7.05 33.86
N GLY A 316 -24.15 6.20 34.67
CA GLY A 316 -23.77 5.96 36.06
C GLY A 316 -22.35 5.41 36.20
N GLU A 317 -22.01 4.40 35.38
CA GLU A 317 -20.69 3.78 35.36
C GLU A 317 -19.58 4.79 35.00
N ILE A 318 -19.78 5.54 33.90
CA ILE A 318 -18.81 6.52 33.40
C ILE A 318 -18.64 7.67 34.41
N TYR A 319 -19.73 8.13 35.02
CA TYR A 319 -19.72 9.17 36.05
C TYR A 319 -18.90 8.74 37.26
N ASP A 320 -19.15 7.55 37.81
CA ASP A 320 -18.48 7.05 39.01
C ASP A 320 -16.97 6.83 38.78
N GLU A 321 -16.59 6.32 37.61
CA GLU A 321 -15.19 6.17 37.21
C GLU A 321 -14.48 7.53 37.11
N ALA A 322 -15.10 8.49 36.42
CA ALA A 322 -14.54 9.83 36.25
C ALA A 322 -14.41 10.56 37.59
N LEU A 323 -15.44 10.50 38.43
CA LEU A 323 -15.46 11.09 39.77
C LEU A 323 -14.35 10.52 40.65
N SER A 324 -14.13 9.21 40.59
CA SER A 324 -13.07 8.53 41.35
C SER A 324 -11.68 9.03 40.95
N MET A 325 -11.43 9.22 39.65
CA MET A 325 -10.18 9.80 39.16
C MET A 325 -10.01 11.27 39.56
N ILE A 326 -11.06 12.09 39.44
CA ILE A 326 -11.04 13.51 39.86
C ILE A 326 -10.71 13.61 41.35
N HIS A 327 -11.41 12.87 42.21
CA HIS A 327 -11.15 12.85 43.64
C HIS A 327 -9.74 12.36 43.98
N ALA A 328 -9.22 11.36 43.26
CA ALA A 328 -7.86 10.89 43.48
C ALA A 328 -6.79 11.95 43.17
N VAL A 329 -7.06 12.89 42.26
CA VAL A 329 -6.19 14.05 42.03
C VAL A 329 -6.40 15.12 43.12
N LEU A 330 -7.64 15.52 43.38
CA LEU A 330 -7.96 16.60 44.33
C LEU A 330 -7.57 16.26 45.78
N ASN A 331 -7.58 14.98 46.16
CA ASN A 331 -7.19 14.53 47.50
C ASN A 331 -5.66 14.50 47.72
N ILE A 332 -4.84 14.81 46.70
CA ILE A 332 -3.37 14.86 46.87
C ILE A 332 -2.94 16.10 47.66
N GLY A 333 -3.60 17.24 47.48
CA GLY A 333 -3.21 18.51 48.07
C GLY A 333 -4.01 19.70 47.50
N SER A 334 -3.63 20.91 47.89
CA SER A 334 -4.37 22.14 47.53
C SER A 334 -3.89 22.85 46.27
N ASP A 335 -2.67 22.56 45.79
CA ASP A 335 -2.11 23.14 44.57
C ASP A 335 -2.35 22.18 43.40
N LEU A 336 -3.29 22.51 42.51
CA LEU A 336 -3.76 21.55 41.51
C LEU A 336 -2.67 21.17 40.51
N GLY A 337 -1.77 22.10 40.17
CA GLY A 337 -0.61 21.81 39.32
C GLY A 337 0.27 20.70 39.89
N ASN A 338 0.64 20.79 41.18
CA ASN A 338 1.39 19.73 41.85
C ASN A 338 0.59 18.44 42.02
N CYS A 339 -0.72 18.54 42.23
CA CYS A 339 -1.60 17.37 42.30
C CYS A 339 -1.64 16.60 40.98
N ILE A 340 -1.78 17.30 39.84
CA ILE A 340 -1.74 16.69 38.50
C ILE A 340 -0.42 15.96 38.28
N ALA A 341 0.72 16.63 38.50
CA ALA A 341 2.03 16.01 38.33
C ALA A 341 2.21 14.78 39.23
N SER A 342 1.75 14.86 40.47
CA SER A 342 1.81 13.77 41.44
C SER A 342 0.86 12.62 41.10
N ALA A 343 -0.29 12.89 40.48
CA ALA A 343 -1.24 11.87 40.06
C ALA A 343 -0.66 10.99 38.96
N PHE A 344 -0.02 11.57 37.95
CA PHE A 344 0.70 10.83 36.91
C PHE A 344 1.90 10.06 37.49
N ASP A 345 2.69 10.70 38.36
CA ASP A 345 3.81 10.02 39.02
C ASP A 345 3.33 8.83 39.87
N LYS A 346 2.24 8.97 40.63
CA LYS A 346 1.69 7.86 41.42
C LYS A 346 0.92 6.82 40.59
N GLY A 347 0.58 7.14 39.33
CA GLY A 347 -0.25 6.30 38.45
C GLY A 347 -1.75 6.36 38.75
N TYR A 348 -2.22 7.41 39.43
CA TYR A 348 -3.64 7.68 39.66
C TYR A 348 -4.35 8.20 38.40
N LEU A 349 -3.57 8.76 37.47
CA LEU A 349 -3.95 8.96 36.08
C LEU A 349 -2.92 8.25 35.19
N ASP A 350 -3.40 7.50 34.20
CA ASP A 350 -2.56 6.78 33.23
C ASP A 350 -3.29 6.65 31.90
N VAL A 351 -2.79 7.31 30.87
CA VAL A 351 -3.43 7.37 29.55
C VAL A 351 -3.04 6.13 28.74
N PRO A 352 -4.02 5.30 28.31
CA PRO A 352 -3.71 4.07 27.60
C PRO A 352 -2.98 4.38 26.29
N PHE A 353 -1.94 3.60 25.99
CA PHE A 353 -1.09 3.74 24.79
C PHE A 353 -0.31 5.05 24.66
N CYS A 354 -0.33 5.93 25.66
CA CYS A 354 0.48 7.15 25.65
C CYS A 354 1.97 6.84 25.81
N LEU A 355 2.80 7.41 24.93
CA LEU A 355 4.25 7.20 24.89
C LEU A 355 5.05 8.26 25.68
N HIS A 356 4.37 9.21 26.32
CA HIS A 356 5.02 10.27 27.07
C HIS A 356 5.77 9.69 28.28
N ALA A 357 6.98 10.18 28.57
CA ALA A 357 7.83 9.62 29.64
C ALA A 357 7.20 9.74 31.03
N ASP A 358 6.42 10.79 31.28
CA ASP A 358 5.69 10.99 32.54
C ASP A 358 4.39 10.18 32.64
N ASN A 359 4.00 9.46 31.58
CA ASN A 359 2.87 8.53 31.63
C ASN A 359 3.37 7.12 32.02
N ARG A 360 2.77 6.50 33.04
CA ARG A 360 3.24 5.19 33.55
C ARG A 360 3.08 4.05 32.54
N GLY A 361 2.08 4.13 31.67
CA GLY A 361 1.89 3.16 30.58
C GLY A 361 1.45 1.79 31.05
N HIS A 362 0.82 1.69 32.22
CA HIS A 362 0.27 0.47 32.80
C HIS A 362 -1.21 0.26 32.44
N SER A 363 -1.94 1.31 32.05
CA SER A 363 -3.33 1.20 31.62
C SER A 363 -3.47 0.70 30.18
N ARG A 364 -4.53 -0.06 29.90
CA ARG A 364 -4.91 -0.56 28.57
C ARG A 364 -6.42 -0.51 28.43
N SER A 365 -6.90 -0.08 27.28
CA SER A 365 -8.30 -0.14 26.89
C SER A 365 -8.49 -1.12 25.73
N TYR A 366 -9.73 -1.53 25.49
CA TYR A 366 -10.11 -2.35 24.35
C TYR A 366 -11.54 -2.04 23.89
N ILE A 367 -11.88 -2.43 22.65
CA ILE A 367 -13.25 -2.34 22.11
C ILE A 367 -13.95 -3.68 22.35
N SER A 368 -15.09 -3.68 23.03
CA SER A 368 -15.91 -4.87 23.28
C SER A 368 -16.61 -5.38 22.02
N GLN A 369 -17.24 -6.55 22.08
CA GLN A 369 -17.98 -7.11 20.95
C GLN A 369 -19.16 -6.21 20.53
N GLU A 370 -19.74 -5.49 21.48
CA GLU A 370 -20.80 -4.51 21.28
C GLU A 370 -20.27 -3.17 20.73
N GLY A 371 -18.95 -3.04 20.55
CA GLY A 371 -18.29 -1.81 20.09
C GLY A 371 -18.04 -0.78 21.19
N LEU A 372 -18.24 -1.13 22.47
CA LEU A 372 -18.01 -0.22 23.61
C LEU A 372 -16.52 -0.15 23.96
N LEU A 373 -16.03 1.03 24.27
CA LEU A 373 -14.65 1.20 24.74
C LEU A 373 -14.57 0.94 26.25
N ARG A 374 -13.78 -0.04 26.66
CA ARG A 374 -13.73 -0.58 28.04
C ARG A 374 -12.28 -0.66 28.56
N TRP A 375 -12.11 -0.77 29.87
CA TRP A 375 -10.80 -0.94 30.51
C TRP A 375 -10.35 -2.41 30.52
N HIS A 376 -9.24 -2.71 29.85
CA HIS A 376 -8.56 -4.00 29.96
C HIS A 376 -7.67 -4.06 31.20
N ALA A 377 -6.93 -2.98 31.47
CA ALA A 377 -6.09 -2.81 32.65
C ALA A 377 -6.10 -1.35 33.08
N THR A 378 -6.14 -1.09 34.39
CA THR A 378 -6.24 0.27 34.94
C THR A 378 -4.97 0.72 35.66
N GLY A 379 -3.97 -0.16 35.80
CA GLY A 379 -2.75 0.16 36.54
C GLY A 379 -3.05 0.47 38.01
N LYS A 380 -2.72 1.69 38.44
CA LYS A 380 -3.01 2.20 39.80
C LYS A 380 -4.17 3.21 39.82
N MET A 381 -4.87 3.40 38.70
CA MET A 381 -6.03 4.28 38.68
C MET A 381 -7.13 3.73 39.60
N PRO A 382 -7.88 4.59 40.30
CA PRO A 382 -8.87 4.20 41.32
C PRO A 382 -10.18 3.67 40.71
N ILE A 383 -10.09 2.84 39.68
CA ILE A 383 -11.22 2.31 38.90
C ILE A 383 -11.00 0.83 38.58
N LYS A 384 -12.09 0.11 38.32
CA LYS A 384 -12.05 -1.34 38.09
C LYS A 384 -11.82 -1.65 36.60
N ALA A 385 -10.93 -2.60 36.34
CA ALA A 385 -10.82 -3.19 35.00
C ALA A 385 -11.99 -4.14 34.73
N GLN A 386 -12.37 -4.26 33.46
CA GLN A 386 -13.43 -5.15 32.97
C GLN A 386 -12.85 -6.03 31.84
N PRO A 387 -11.91 -6.95 32.13
CA PRO A 387 -11.17 -7.66 31.08
C PRO A 387 -12.06 -8.68 30.35
N ALA A 388 -12.18 -8.57 29.02
CA ALA A 388 -12.93 -9.53 28.19
C ALA A 388 -12.21 -10.89 27.97
N LEU A 389 -10.93 -10.99 28.29
CA LEU A 389 -10.05 -12.08 27.82
C LEU A 389 -9.62 -13.10 28.89
N GLY A 390 -10.21 -13.05 30.09
CA GLY A 390 -9.71 -13.75 31.27
C GLY A 390 -8.53 -13.01 31.91
N GLU A 391 -8.37 -13.13 33.23
CA GLU A 391 -7.30 -12.45 33.96
C GLU A 391 -5.91 -12.80 33.36
N GLY A 392 -5.16 -11.78 32.94
CA GLY A 392 -3.75 -11.92 32.57
C GLY A 392 -3.40 -12.06 31.07
N LYS A 393 -4.37 -12.13 30.14
CA LYS A 393 -4.05 -12.08 28.70
C LYS A 393 -3.61 -10.68 28.27
N LYS A 394 -2.52 -10.57 27.49
CA LYS A 394 -2.04 -9.31 26.91
C LYS A 394 -2.66 -9.10 25.54
N LEU A 395 -3.13 -7.88 25.28
CA LEU A 395 -3.52 -7.40 23.95
C LEU A 395 -2.37 -7.61 22.96
N ASN A 396 -2.64 -8.32 21.86
CA ASN A 396 -1.65 -8.55 20.82
C ASN A 396 -1.66 -7.42 19.75
N PRO A 397 -0.61 -7.27 18.93
CA PRO A 397 -0.53 -6.20 17.94
C PRO A 397 -1.64 -6.20 16.89
N TYR A 398 -2.19 -7.36 16.51
CA TYR A 398 -3.27 -7.46 15.53
C TYR A 398 -4.61 -6.99 16.11
N GLU A 399 -4.91 -7.38 17.34
CA GLU A 399 -6.08 -6.86 18.08
C GLU A 399 -5.98 -5.34 18.21
N PHE A 400 -4.79 -4.82 18.54
CA PHE A 400 -4.55 -3.37 18.59
C PHE A 400 -4.79 -2.68 17.24
N LEU A 401 -4.24 -3.21 16.13
CA LEU A 401 -4.47 -2.66 14.79
C LEU A 401 -5.96 -2.75 14.38
N SER A 402 -6.64 -3.84 14.69
CA SER A 402 -8.07 -4.00 14.42
C SER A 402 -8.91 -2.98 15.20
N MET A 403 -8.53 -2.69 16.45
CA MET A 403 -9.20 -1.66 17.24
C MET A 403 -8.96 -0.25 16.67
N LEU A 404 -7.76 0.04 16.17
CA LEU A 404 -7.45 1.32 15.52
C LEU A 404 -8.31 1.55 14.27
N SER A 405 -8.51 0.53 13.43
CA SER A 405 -9.32 0.63 12.20
C SER A 405 -10.82 0.32 12.41
N PHE A 406 -11.29 0.14 13.66
CA PHE A 406 -12.68 -0.27 13.93
C PHE A 406 -13.72 0.71 13.35
N VAL A 407 -13.53 2.02 13.58
CA VAL A 407 -14.45 3.05 13.09
C VAL A 407 -14.34 3.23 11.57
N GLU A 408 -13.12 3.26 11.01
CA GLU A 408 -12.90 3.24 9.55
C GLU A 408 -13.69 2.09 8.89
N ALA A 409 -13.50 0.86 9.36
CA ALA A 409 -14.16 -0.32 8.81
C ALA A 409 -15.69 -0.25 8.95
N ARG A 410 -16.19 0.13 10.14
CA ARG A 410 -17.63 0.22 10.41
C ARG A 410 -18.36 1.16 9.46
N PHE A 411 -17.74 2.30 9.13
CA PHE A 411 -18.37 3.34 8.32
C PHE A 411 -18.06 3.20 6.84
N ASP A 412 -16.93 2.64 6.43
CA ASP A 412 -16.68 2.36 5.01
C ASP A 412 -17.48 1.16 4.50
N GLN A 413 -17.67 0.14 5.34
CA GLN A 413 -18.27 -1.13 4.93
C GLN A 413 -19.60 -1.00 4.16
N PRO A 414 -20.56 -0.13 4.53
CA PRO A 414 -21.81 0.04 3.79
C PRO A 414 -21.68 0.71 2.41
N HIS A 415 -20.60 1.48 2.19
CA HIS A 415 -20.40 2.34 1.01
C HIS A 415 -19.29 1.87 0.09
N LEU A 416 -18.47 0.96 0.57
CA LEU A 416 -17.76 0.07 -0.32
C LEU A 416 -18.84 -0.60 -1.18
N PRO A 417 -18.71 -0.59 -2.52
CA PRO A 417 -19.76 -1.08 -3.39
C PRO A 417 -20.20 -2.45 -2.90
N ASN A 418 -21.48 -2.52 -2.49
CA ASN A 418 -22.23 -3.74 -2.35
C ASN A 418 -22.18 -4.45 -3.71
N GLU A 419 -21.08 -5.14 -4.00
CA GLU A 419 -21.24 -6.48 -4.49
C GLU A 419 -22.00 -7.17 -3.37
N THR A 420 -23.27 -7.46 -3.64
CA THR A 420 -24.14 -8.21 -2.78
C THR A 420 -23.35 -9.43 -2.28
N LEU A 421 -22.76 -9.29 -1.09
CA LEU A 421 -22.69 -10.36 -0.12
C LEU A 421 -24.15 -10.61 0.27
N ASP A 422 -24.92 -11.19 -0.65
CA ASP A 422 -25.95 -12.13 -0.27
C ASP A 422 -25.20 -13.27 0.40
N VAL A 423 -24.87 -13.06 1.66
CA VAL A 423 -24.70 -14.15 2.60
C VAL A 423 -26.06 -14.82 2.61
N ILE A 424 -26.17 -15.89 1.82
CA ILE A 424 -27.15 -16.95 2.04
C ILE A 424 -26.88 -17.42 3.48
N ALA A 425 -27.55 -16.79 4.44
CA ALA A 425 -27.60 -17.23 5.81
C ALA A 425 -28.59 -18.40 5.86
N GLY A 426 -28.09 -19.59 5.55
CA GLY A 426 -28.78 -20.85 5.84
C GLY A 426 -28.35 -21.38 7.20
N ASP A 427 -29.30 -21.90 7.98
CA ASP A 427 -29.03 -22.57 9.25
C ASP A 427 -28.00 -23.71 9.08
N ALA A 428 -27.00 -23.70 9.97
CA ALA A 428 -25.93 -24.69 9.96
C ALA A 428 -26.42 -26.07 10.44
N LYS A 429 -26.06 -27.13 9.72
CA LYS A 429 -26.02 -28.49 10.28
C LYS A 429 -24.74 -28.65 11.11
N PRO A 430 -24.81 -28.85 12.43
CA PRO A 430 -23.63 -29.12 13.24
C PRO A 430 -22.98 -30.46 12.83
N GLY A 431 -21.67 -30.45 12.51
CA GLY A 431 -20.84 -31.67 12.50
C GLY A 431 -19.90 -31.97 11.32
N ARG A 432 -19.92 -31.24 10.17
CA ARG A 432 -19.03 -31.55 9.02
C ARG A 432 -17.73 -30.74 9.04
N THR A 433 -16.60 -31.42 8.78
CA THR A 433 -15.29 -30.78 8.54
C THR A 433 -15.29 -29.99 7.22
N ARG A 434 -14.92 -28.72 7.27
CA ARG A 434 -14.76 -27.84 6.09
C ARG A 434 -13.44 -28.10 5.38
N GLN A 435 -13.38 -27.99 4.06
CA GLN A 435 -12.20 -28.34 3.28
C GLN A 435 -11.78 -27.26 2.27
N ILE A 436 -10.52 -26.85 2.34
CA ILE A 436 -9.87 -25.97 1.35
C ILE A 436 -8.77 -26.77 0.63
N ALA A 437 -8.74 -26.74 -0.69
CA ALA A 437 -7.65 -27.27 -1.51
C ALA A 437 -6.89 -26.14 -2.20
N ILE A 438 -5.57 -26.18 -2.13
CA ILE A 438 -4.68 -25.22 -2.80
C ILE A 438 -3.84 -25.99 -3.82
N ILE A 439 -3.99 -25.65 -5.09
CA ILE A 439 -3.30 -26.30 -6.21
C ILE A 439 -2.11 -25.44 -6.62
N GLY A 440 -0.91 -25.99 -6.46
CA GLY A 440 0.37 -25.31 -6.53
C GLY A 440 0.94 -24.99 -5.15
N CYS A 441 2.26 -25.09 -5.00
CA CYS A 441 2.96 -24.76 -3.76
C CYS A 441 4.23 -23.93 -4.02
N GLY A 442 4.15 -23.01 -4.97
CA GLY A 442 5.14 -21.95 -5.19
C GLY A 442 4.89 -20.69 -4.35
N PRO A 443 5.62 -19.60 -4.59
CA PRO A 443 5.59 -18.40 -3.74
C PRO A 443 4.19 -17.80 -3.51
N ARG A 444 3.32 -17.81 -4.53
CA ARG A 444 1.95 -17.27 -4.42
C ARG A 444 1.07 -18.09 -3.47
N SER A 445 1.18 -19.42 -3.54
CA SER A 445 0.50 -20.33 -2.62
C SER A 445 1.03 -20.16 -1.19
N ILE A 446 2.36 -20.04 -1.02
CA ILE A 446 2.96 -19.82 0.30
C ILE A 446 2.52 -18.48 0.91
N ALA A 447 2.39 -17.43 0.11
CA ALA A 447 1.84 -16.15 0.57
C ALA A 447 0.37 -16.30 1.03
N VAL A 448 -0.46 -17.04 0.29
CA VAL A 448 -1.84 -17.34 0.70
C VAL A 448 -1.85 -18.15 2.00
N LEU A 449 -0.96 -19.14 2.16
CA LEU A 449 -0.83 -19.90 3.40
C LEU A 449 -0.46 -19.03 4.60
N GLU A 450 0.48 -18.10 4.44
CA GLU A 450 0.80 -17.11 5.48
C GLU A 450 -0.46 -16.33 5.88
N ARG A 451 -1.25 -15.91 4.89
CA ARG A 451 -2.47 -15.16 5.15
C ARG A 451 -3.55 -15.99 5.82
N LEU A 452 -3.74 -17.24 5.42
CA LEU A 452 -4.66 -18.15 6.09
C LEU A 452 -4.30 -18.35 7.57
N VAL A 453 -3.01 -18.45 7.93
CA VAL A 453 -2.59 -18.52 9.34
C VAL A 453 -3.13 -17.31 10.11
N LEU A 454 -2.85 -16.12 9.60
CA LEU A 454 -3.14 -14.88 10.31
C LEU A 454 -4.65 -14.59 10.36
N GLU A 455 -5.39 -14.95 9.33
CA GLU A 455 -6.86 -14.88 9.34
C GLU A 455 -7.47 -15.87 10.34
N LEU A 456 -6.94 -17.09 10.45
CA LEU A 456 -7.40 -18.10 11.41
C LEU A 456 -6.97 -17.80 12.86
N GLU A 457 -5.82 -17.16 13.07
CA GLU A 457 -5.39 -16.64 14.38
C GLU A 457 -6.36 -15.55 14.86
N ALA A 458 -6.75 -14.63 13.97
CA ALA A 458 -7.70 -13.57 14.28
C ALA A 458 -9.14 -14.09 14.43
N ASN A 459 -9.52 -15.06 13.59
CA ASN A 459 -10.88 -15.61 13.51
C ASN A 459 -10.85 -17.15 13.54
N PRO A 460 -10.74 -17.77 14.73
CA PRO A 460 -10.70 -19.23 14.84
C PRO A 460 -11.96 -19.88 14.25
N PRO A 461 -11.81 -21.00 13.51
CA PRO A 461 -12.92 -21.60 12.80
C PRO A 461 -13.90 -22.25 13.79
N ARG A 462 -15.21 -22.00 13.60
CA ARG A 462 -16.28 -22.61 14.42
C ARG A 462 -16.45 -24.12 14.19
N TYR A 463 -15.90 -24.65 13.09
CA TYR A 463 -15.97 -26.05 12.69
C TYR A 463 -14.57 -26.57 12.37
N PRO A 464 -14.31 -27.89 12.45
CA PRO A 464 -13.04 -28.45 12.01
C PRO A 464 -12.75 -28.06 10.56
N LEU A 465 -11.53 -27.56 10.31
CA LEU A 465 -11.06 -27.17 8.99
C LEU A 465 -9.95 -28.11 8.54
N LYS A 466 -10.00 -28.57 7.30
CA LYS A 466 -8.92 -29.30 6.63
C LYS A 466 -8.40 -28.47 5.45
N ILE A 467 -7.08 -28.33 5.38
CA ILE A 467 -6.39 -27.64 4.28
C ILE A 467 -5.52 -28.68 3.57
N THR A 468 -5.70 -28.83 2.26
CA THR A 468 -4.91 -29.74 1.43
C THR A 468 -4.10 -28.93 0.42
N VAL A 469 -2.78 -28.97 0.53
CA VAL A 469 -1.86 -28.28 -0.39
C VAL A 469 -1.29 -29.31 -1.35
N ILE A 470 -1.40 -29.07 -2.66
CA ILE A 470 -1.07 -30.05 -3.69
C ILE A 470 -0.06 -29.45 -4.66
N ASP A 471 1.10 -30.07 -4.85
CA ASP A 471 2.11 -29.64 -5.83
C ASP A 471 2.69 -30.83 -6.61
N ALA A 472 2.85 -30.68 -7.91
CA ALA A 472 3.29 -31.76 -8.78
C ALA A 472 4.80 -32.08 -8.67
N VAL A 473 5.62 -31.14 -8.17
CA VAL A 473 7.09 -31.25 -8.24
C VAL A 473 7.74 -31.25 -6.87
N GLU A 474 7.65 -30.15 -6.13
CA GLU A 474 8.31 -29.99 -4.83
C GLU A 474 7.49 -29.06 -3.93
N PRO A 475 6.64 -29.60 -3.04
CA PRO A 475 5.89 -28.78 -2.09
C PRO A 475 6.79 -27.82 -1.30
N GLY A 476 6.41 -26.53 -1.29
CA GLY A 476 7.14 -25.45 -0.64
C GLY A 476 8.19 -24.77 -1.51
N ALA A 477 8.47 -25.25 -2.72
CA ALA A 477 9.33 -24.56 -3.70
C ALA A 477 8.66 -24.44 -5.08
N GLY A 478 7.86 -25.45 -5.45
CA GLY A 478 7.30 -25.63 -6.78
C GLY A 478 8.36 -25.95 -7.83
N ARG A 479 7.93 -26.06 -9.09
CA ARG A 479 8.77 -26.44 -10.23
C ARG A 479 9.96 -25.50 -10.47
N VAL A 480 9.71 -24.19 -10.50
CA VAL A 480 10.68 -23.17 -10.93
C VAL A 480 11.82 -22.99 -9.93
N TRP A 481 11.52 -23.14 -8.64
CA TRP A 481 12.45 -22.88 -7.55
C TRP A 481 12.94 -24.16 -6.88
N ARG A 482 12.80 -25.32 -7.54
CA ARG A 482 13.20 -26.61 -7.00
C ARG A 482 14.65 -26.61 -6.51
N THR A 483 14.88 -27.40 -5.47
CA THR A 483 16.14 -27.39 -4.71
C THR A 483 17.23 -28.28 -5.30
N ASP A 484 16.99 -28.91 -6.44
CA ASP A 484 17.94 -29.77 -7.17
C ASP A 484 18.43 -29.16 -8.50
N GLN A 485 18.02 -27.92 -8.82
CA GLN A 485 18.47 -27.24 -10.04
C GLN A 485 19.94 -26.77 -9.95
N SER A 486 20.53 -26.53 -11.12
CA SER A 486 21.91 -26.02 -11.26
C SER A 486 22.17 -24.76 -10.41
N PRO A 487 23.32 -24.68 -9.71
CA PRO A 487 23.69 -23.51 -8.92
C PRO A 487 24.03 -22.29 -9.79
N HIS A 488 24.15 -22.47 -11.11
CA HIS A 488 24.43 -21.40 -12.07
C HIS A 488 23.19 -20.61 -12.47
N LEU A 489 21.99 -21.11 -12.12
CA LEU A 489 20.73 -20.41 -12.32
C LEU A 489 20.49 -19.47 -11.14
N LEU A 490 20.42 -18.17 -11.41
CA LEU A 490 20.40 -17.14 -10.36
C LEU A 490 19.03 -16.45 -10.27
N MET A 491 18.77 -15.90 -9.09
CA MET A 491 17.73 -14.90 -8.88
C MET A 491 18.07 -13.62 -9.65
N ASN A 492 17.06 -12.90 -10.12
CA ASN A 492 17.21 -11.58 -10.75
C ASN A 492 16.90 -10.42 -9.77
N THR A 493 16.67 -10.75 -8.50
CA THR A 493 16.46 -9.82 -7.39
C THR A 493 17.52 -10.08 -6.34
N ILE A 494 18.06 -9.00 -5.77
CA ILE A 494 19.08 -9.08 -4.73
C ILE A 494 18.50 -9.67 -3.43
N THR A 495 19.34 -10.36 -2.65
CA THR A 495 18.92 -11.10 -1.45
C THR A 495 18.16 -10.26 -0.42
N SER A 496 18.54 -8.98 -0.23
CA SER A 496 17.91 -8.08 0.75
C SER A 496 16.53 -7.55 0.34
N GLN A 497 16.14 -7.71 -0.93
CA GLN A 497 14.85 -7.25 -1.46
C GLN A 497 13.81 -8.37 -1.54
N ILE A 498 14.09 -9.56 -0.99
CA ILE A 498 13.25 -10.74 -1.09
C ILE A 498 12.75 -11.13 0.30
N THR A 499 11.43 -11.27 0.46
CA THR A 499 10.81 -11.91 1.63
C THR A 499 9.52 -12.63 1.24
N LEU A 500 9.15 -13.65 2.01
CA LEU A 500 7.78 -14.20 2.05
C LEU A 500 7.01 -13.85 3.33
N TYR A 501 7.64 -13.18 4.30
CA TYR A 501 6.95 -12.72 5.50
C TYR A 501 6.33 -11.35 5.29
N SER A 502 5.08 -11.17 5.71
CA SER A 502 4.38 -9.87 5.64
C SER A 502 4.86 -8.85 6.68
N GLY A 503 5.64 -9.28 7.68
CA GLY A 503 6.23 -8.41 8.69
C GLY A 503 7.70 -8.75 8.99
N ALA A 504 8.36 -7.85 9.72
CA ALA A 504 9.80 -7.93 9.98
C ALA A 504 10.16 -9.05 10.96
N LEU A 505 11.44 -9.46 10.93
CA LEU A 505 12.01 -10.38 11.91
C LEU A 505 11.89 -9.78 13.32
N GLN A 506 11.32 -10.55 14.25
CA GLN A 506 11.20 -10.21 15.67
C GLN A 506 12.01 -11.19 16.52
N SER A 507 12.24 -10.85 17.79
CA SER A 507 12.84 -11.79 18.74
C SER A 507 11.90 -12.97 19.01
N GLY A 508 12.40 -14.20 18.94
CA GLY A 508 11.62 -15.43 19.12
C GLY A 508 11.61 -16.33 17.89
N ALA A 509 10.72 -17.33 17.89
CA ALA A 509 10.54 -18.25 16.77
C ALA A 509 9.89 -17.52 15.57
N TRP A 510 10.31 -17.89 14.36
CA TRP A 510 9.69 -17.38 13.14
C TRP A 510 8.24 -17.86 13.03
N ARG A 511 7.35 -16.99 12.57
CA ARG A 511 5.93 -17.30 12.39
C ARG A 511 5.32 -16.49 11.25
N ALA A 512 4.12 -16.86 10.81
CA ALA A 512 3.36 -16.04 9.87
C ALA A 512 3.30 -14.58 10.34
N GLY A 513 3.59 -13.64 9.44
CA GLY A 513 3.63 -12.21 9.73
C GLY A 513 4.89 -11.71 10.44
N ALA A 514 5.83 -12.57 10.83
CA ALA A 514 7.10 -12.15 11.45
C ALA A 514 8.23 -13.16 11.20
N GLY A 515 9.16 -12.83 10.31
CA GLY A 515 10.31 -13.69 10.00
C GLY A 515 11.40 -13.01 9.19
N PRO A 516 12.51 -13.73 8.92
CA PRO A 516 13.66 -13.16 8.25
C PRO A 516 13.37 -12.93 6.75
N ASN A 517 13.86 -11.81 6.22
CA ASN A 517 14.03 -11.69 4.77
C ASN A 517 15.09 -12.68 4.27
N PHE A 518 15.19 -12.90 2.96
CA PHE A 518 16.06 -13.93 2.41
C PHE A 518 17.54 -13.72 2.74
N HIS A 519 18.03 -12.48 2.70
CA HIS A 519 19.40 -12.18 3.14
C HIS A 519 19.63 -12.53 4.62
N GLN A 520 18.74 -12.12 5.51
CA GLN A 520 18.81 -12.45 6.93
C GLN A 520 18.78 -13.97 7.14
N TRP A 521 17.94 -14.68 6.40
CA TRP A 521 17.87 -16.15 6.47
C TRP A 521 19.19 -16.80 6.05
N LEU A 522 19.82 -16.33 4.96
CA LEU A 522 21.15 -16.81 4.53
C LEU A 522 22.22 -16.60 5.62
N GLN A 523 22.19 -15.45 6.31
CA GLN A 523 23.13 -15.13 7.40
C GLN A 523 22.92 -15.98 8.66
N LEU A 524 21.73 -16.55 8.85
CA LEU A 524 21.41 -17.42 9.99
C LEU A 524 21.85 -18.87 9.77
N HIS A 525 22.30 -19.24 8.56
CA HIS A 525 22.82 -20.58 8.30
C HIS A 525 24.31 -20.69 8.63
N SER A 526 24.70 -21.84 9.19
CA SER A 526 26.07 -22.10 9.65
C SER A 526 27.04 -22.45 8.51
N ASP A 527 26.53 -22.79 7.33
CA ASP A 527 27.36 -23.16 6.19
C ASP A 527 28.00 -21.92 5.55
N PRO A 528 29.34 -21.84 5.48
CA PRO A 528 30.04 -20.71 4.87
C PRO A 528 29.67 -20.43 3.42
N GLN A 529 29.12 -21.41 2.68
CA GLN A 529 28.68 -21.19 1.30
C GLN A 529 27.46 -20.24 1.21
N PHE A 530 26.63 -20.18 2.26
CA PHE A 530 25.44 -19.33 2.32
C PHE A 530 25.74 -17.93 2.87
N SER A 531 26.63 -17.83 3.87
CA SER A 531 26.93 -16.55 4.54
C SER A 531 27.80 -15.59 3.70
N ARG A 532 28.47 -16.08 2.66
CA ARG A 532 29.27 -15.26 1.73
C ARG A 532 28.45 -14.32 0.83
N LEU A 533 27.14 -14.56 0.69
CA LEU A 533 26.26 -13.71 -0.12
C LEU A 533 25.85 -12.46 0.67
N GLY A 534 26.32 -11.31 0.23
CA GLY A 534 25.95 -10.00 0.74
C GLY A 534 24.52 -9.58 0.38
N ALA A 535 24.08 -8.48 1.00
CA ALA A 535 22.72 -7.94 0.85
C ALA A 535 22.36 -7.53 -0.60
N ASN A 536 23.37 -7.18 -1.40
CA ASN A 536 23.22 -6.75 -2.80
C ASN A 536 23.58 -7.85 -3.81
N ASP A 537 23.86 -9.08 -3.35
CA ASP A 537 24.21 -10.19 -4.23
C ASP A 537 22.96 -10.90 -4.77
N TYR A 538 23.16 -11.64 -5.86
CA TYR A 538 22.14 -12.46 -6.51
C TYR A 538 22.40 -13.93 -6.20
N ALA A 539 21.53 -14.53 -5.39
CA ALA A 539 21.69 -15.92 -4.97
C ALA A 539 21.26 -16.92 -6.08
N PRO A 540 21.79 -18.15 -6.06
CA PRO A 540 21.23 -19.25 -6.82
C PRO A 540 19.75 -19.50 -6.51
N ARG A 541 18.97 -19.85 -7.53
CA ARG A 541 17.53 -20.19 -7.39
C ARG A 541 17.31 -21.37 -6.45
N GLN A 542 18.26 -22.30 -6.43
CA GLN A 542 18.29 -23.43 -5.51
C GLN A 542 18.21 -22.98 -4.03
N LEU A 543 18.97 -21.93 -3.66
CA LEU A 543 18.96 -21.39 -2.29
C LEU A 543 17.66 -20.67 -1.98
N TYR A 544 17.09 -19.97 -2.96
CA TYR A 544 15.77 -19.38 -2.80
C TYR A 544 14.69 -20.45 -2.60
N GLY A 545 14.79 -21.58 -3.32
CA GLY A 545 13.95 -22.76 -3.09
C GLY A 545 14.00 -23.29 -1.65
N GLN A 546 15.20 -23.35 -1.07
CA GLN A 546 15.37 -23.75 0.33
C GLN A 546 14.74 -22.73 1.30
N TYR A 547 14.87 -21.43 1.02
CA TYR A 547 14.18 -20.38 1.77
C TYR A 547 12.65 -20.51 1.69
N LEU A 548 12.10 -20.74 0.50
CA LEU A 548 10.67 -20.96 0.31
C LEU A 548 10.17 -22.15 1.13
N ARG A 549 10.90 -23.27 1.11
CA ARG A 549 10.56 -24.46 1.92
C ARG A 549 10.64 -24.21 3.41
N SER A 550 11.61 -23.40 3.86
CA SER A 550 11.72 -22.97 5.25
C SER A 550 10.48 -22.16 5.66
N CYS A 551 10.08 -21.16 4.88
CA CYS A 551 8.88 -20.36 5.13
C CYS A 551 7.61 -21.22 5.11
N PHE A 552 7.47 -22.08 4.10
CA PHE A 552 6.35 -23.02 3.97
C PHE A 552 6.22 -23.91 5.20
N SER A 553 7.32 -24.48 5.69
CA SER A 553 7.32 -25.34 6.87
C SER A 553 6.86 -24.59 8.12
N VAL A 554 7.29 -23.34 8.29
CA VAL A 554 6.84 -22.46 9.38
C VAL A 554 5.34 -22.21 9.29
N PHE A 555 4.82 -21.84 8.12
CA PHE A 555 3.41 -21.51 7.95
C PHE A 555 2.50 -22.75 8.08
N VAL A 556 2.93 -23.91 7.58
CA VAL A 556 2.22 -25.17 7.79
C VAL A 556 2.18 -25.53 9.29
N ALA A 557 3.30 -25.40 10.00
CA ALA A 557 3.35 -25.64 11.43
C ALA A 557 2.44 -24.67 12.22
N ASN A 558 2.37 -23.40 11.81
CA ASN A 558 1.44 -22.44 12.42
C ASN A 558 -0.03 -22.80 12.10
N LEU A 559 -0.34 -23.20 10.86
CA LEU A 559 -1.70 -23.63 10.48
C LEU A 559 -2.17 -24.87 11.25
N GLN A 560 -1.28 -25.78 11.61
CA GLN A 560 -1.63 -26.99 12.36
C GLN A 560 -2.24 -26.71 13.74
N ALA A 561 -2.05 -25.51 14.29
CA ALA A 561 -2.72 -25.08 15.52
C ALA A 561 -4.22 -24.77 15.30
N HIS A 562 -4.66 -24.58 14.07
CA HIS A 562 -6.01 -24.11 13.71
C HIS A 562 -6.75 -25.03 12.73
N ALA A 563 -6.04 -25.87 11.98
CA ALA A 563 -6.60 -26.73 10.93
C ALA A 563 -5.81 -28.05 10.77
N ASN A 564 -6.46 -29.08 10.23
CA ASN A 564 -5.77 -30.28 9.76
C ASN A 564 -5.13 -30.00 8.40
N VAL A 565 -3.80 -29.90 8.35
CA VAL A 565 -3.07 -29.62 7.12
C VAL A 565 -2.49 -30.90 6.54
N SER A 566 -2.79 -31.15 5.27
CA SER A 566 -2.20 -32.23 4.48
C SER A 566 -1.47 -31.67 3.26
N VAL A 567 -0.29 -32.22 2.97
CA VAL A 567 0.53 -31.81 1.84
C VAL A 567 0.70 -33.02 0.93
N LEU A 568 0.30 -32.88 -0.34
CA LEU A 568 0.34 -33.96 -1.32
C LEU A 568 1.28 -33.58 -2.46
N LYS A 569 2.26 -34.44 -2.73
CA LYS A 569 3.06 -34.36 -3.95
C LYS A 569 2.34 -35.13 -5.04
N SER A 570 1.48 -34.46 -5.80
CA SER A 570 0.72 -35.01 -6.91
C SER A 570 0.28 -33.89 -7.85
N GLU A 571 -0.10 -34.26 -9.07
CA GLU A 571 -0.66 -33.36 -10.07
C GLU A 571 -2.19 -33.49 -10.07
N VAL A 572 -2.91 -32.37 -9.99
CA VAL A 572 -4.36 -32.37 -10.20
C VAL A 572 -4.62 -32.36 -11.70
N THR A 573 -5.35 -33.35 -12.20
CA THR A 573 -5.63 -33.53 -13.63
C THR A 573 -7.04 -33.12 -14.05
N ALA A 574 -7.98 -33.07 -13.10
CA ALA A 574 -9.35 -32.64 -13.35
C ALA A 574 -9.98 -32.04 -12.08
N LEU A 575 -10.93 -31.12 -12.29
CA LEU A 575 -11.77 -30.52 -11.25
C LEU A 575 -13.22 -30.58 -11.70
N THR A 576 -14.09 -31.14 -10.87
CA THR A 576 -15.53 -31.22 -11.13
C THR A 576 -16.31 -30.56 -10.00
N GLN A 577 -17.31 -29.77 -10.35
CA GLN A 577 -18.25 -29.18 -9.39
C GLN A 577 -19.41 -30.14 -9.11
N GLU A 578 -19.71 -30.37 -7.84
CA GLU A 578 -20.80 -31.23 -7.37
C GLU A 578 -21.70 -30.49 -6.36
N PRO A 579 -22.91 -31.00 -6.04
CA PRO A 579 -23.79 -30.38 -5.04
C PRO A 579 -23.13 -30.21 -3.66
N ALA A 580 -22.22 -31.13 -3.29
CA ALA A 580 -21.52 -31.13 -2.02
C ALA A 580 -20.22 -30.30 -2.00
N GLY A 581 -19.81 -29.67 -3.10
CA GLY A 581 -18.52 -28.98 -3.21
C GLY A 581 -17.82 -29.24 -4.54
N PHE A 582 -16.52 -29.45 -4.48
CA PHE A 582 -15.67 -29.82 -5.60
C PHE A 582 -15.04 -31.19 -5.36
N ARG A 583 -14.73 -31.87 -6.47
CA ARG A 583 -13.87 -33.05 -6.48
C ARG A 583 -12.65 -32.79 -7.35
N LEU A 584 -11.49 -33.23 -6.87
CA LEU A 584 -10.21 -33.09 -7.57
C LEU A 584 -9.66 -34.48 -7.89
N GLN A 585 -9.35 -34.72 -9.16
CA GLN A 585 -8.66 -35.94 -9.57
C GLN A 585 -7.15 -35.74 -9.48
N LEU A 586 -6.49 -36.61 -8.73
CA LEU A 586 -5.04 -36.72 -8.70
C LEU A 586 -4.56 -37.59 -9.86
N ARG A 587 -3.34 -37.35 -10.33
CA ARG A 587 -2.72 -38.10 -11.43
C ARG A 587 -2.69 -39.61 -11.20
N GLU A 588 -2.60 -40.04 -9.94
CA GLU A 588 -2.65 -41.45 -9.54
C GLU A 588 -4.04 -42.08 -9.68
N GLY A 589 -5.05 -41.32 -10.10
CA GLY A 589 -6.44 -41.76 -10.31
C GLY A 589 -7.33 -41.60 -9.08
N GLN A 590 -6.77 -41.27 -7.92
CA GLN A 590 -7.51 -41.00 -6.69
C GLN A 590 -8.30 -39.68 -6.80
N TRP A 591 -9.53 -39.69 -6.29
CA TRP A 591 -10.34 -38.48 -6.13
C TRP A 591 -10.28 -37.95 -4.69
N LEU A 592 -10.06 -36.65 -4.56
CA LEU A 592 -10.32 -35.91 -3.32
C LEU A 592 -11.74 -35.35 -3.40
N GLU A 593 -12.55 -35.57 -2.36
CA GLU A 593 -13.98 -35.27 -2.38
C GLU A 593 -14.42 -34.25 -1.34
N SER A 594 -15.61 -33.67 -1.57
CA SER A 594 -16.28 -32.73 -0.66
C SER A 594 -15.43 -31.50 -0.32
N ILE A 595 -14.73 -30.95 -1.32
CA ILE A 595 -13.90 -29.76 -1.15
C ILE A 595 -14.80 -28.53 -1.24
N ASP A 596 -14.82 -27.69 -0.20
CA ASP A 596 -15.65 -26.49 -0.17
C ASP A 596 -15.06 -25.37 -1.02
N THR A 597 -13.73 -25.29 -1.06
CA THR A 597 -13.01 -24.20 -1.72
C THR A 597 -11.74 -24.69 -2.40
N VAL A 598 -11.50 -24.22 -3.63
CA VAL A 598 -10.29 -24.51 -4.41
C VAL A 598 -9.60 -23.20 -4.78
N ILE A 599 -8.28 -23.15 -4.55
CA ILE A 599 -7.42 -22.03 -4.96
C ILE A 599 -6.43 -22.53 -6.02
N LEU A 600 -6.53 -22.01 -7.24
CA LEU A 600 -5.61 -22.26 -8.35
C LEU A 600 -4.43 -21.27 -8.26
N ALA A 601 -3.30 -21.75 -7.77
CA ALA A 601 -2.06 -21.00 -7.63
C ALA A 601 -0.90 -21.67 -8.38
N THR A 602 -1.21 -22.26 -9.54
CA THR A 602 -0.22 -22.97 -10.37
C THR A 602 0.81 -21.99 -10.97
N GLY A 603 1.94 -22.53 -11.43
CA GLY A 603 3.06 -21.74 -11.95
C GLY A 603 2.95 -21.45 -13.44
N HIS A 604 4.09 -21.44 -14.13
CA HIS A 604 4.14 -21.29 -15.59
C HIS A 604 3.40 -22.44 -16.30
N ALA A 605 2.68 -22.08 -17.36
CA ALA A 605 2.05 -23.03 -18.28
C ALA A 605 3.07 -24.00 -18.88
N ARG A 606 2.59 -25.18 -19.27
CA ARG A 606 3.40 -26.12 -20.05
C ARG A 606 3.16 -25.85 -21.52
N VAL A 607 4.18 -25.32 -22.20
CA VAL A 607 4.08 -25.08 -23.64
C VAL A 607 4.37 -26.39 -24.37
N PRO A 608 3.42 -26.96 -25.12
CA PRO A 608 3.70 -28.12 -25.95
C PRO A 608 4.70 -27.76 -27.06
N GLN A 609 5.46 -28.76 -27.50
CA GLN A 609 6.29 -28.62 -28.71
C GLN A 609 5.36 -28.23 -29.88
N PRO A 610 5.70 -27.18 -30.66
CA PRO A 610 4.89 -26.79 -31.80
C PRO A 610 4.83 -27.95 -32.79
N THR A 611 3.63 -28.28 -33.25
CA THR A 611 3.43 -29.22 -34.36
C THR A 611 3.88 -28.53 -35.64
N LEU A 612 5.17 -28.64 -35.94
CA LEU A 612 5.80 -28.02 -37.10
C LEU A 612 5.62 -28.94 -38.34
N ALA A 613 4.44 -28.85 -38.95
CA ALA A 613 4.16 -29.11 -40.38
C ALA A 613 3.86 -30.54 -40.91
N ASN A 614 3.41 -30.56 -42.17
CA ASN A 614 2.80 -31.65 -42.94
C ASN A 614 3.79 -32.34 -43.93
N SER A 615 5.11 -32.25 -43.71
CA SER A 615 6.15 -32.85 -44.55
C SER A 615 7.29 -33.46 -43.72
N ALA A 616 7.97 -34.48 -44.26
CA ALA A 616 9.00 -35.24 -43.56
C ALA A 616 10.24 -34.40 -43.16
N ASP A 617 10.68 -33.46 -44.01
CA ASP A 617 11.84 -32.61 -43.73
C ASP A 617 11.56 -31.60 -42.61
N ALA A 618 10.32 -31.11 -42.54
CA ALA A 618 9.89 -30.22 -41.46
C ALA A 618 9.71 -30.96 -40.14
N GLU A 619 9.27 -32.22 -40.17
CA GLU A 619 9.20 -33.11 -39.00
C GLU A 619 10.61 -33.44 -38.46
N GLN A 620 11.58 -33.68 -39.35
CA GLN A 620 12.97 -33.88 -38.97
C GLN A 620 13.60 -32.62 -38.36
N ALA A 621 13.37 -31.44 -38.94
CA ALA A 621 13.81 -30.19 -38.33
C ALA A 621 13.13 -29.94 -36.98
N ALA A 622 11.82 -30.23 -36.86
CA ALA A 622 11.08 -30.11 -35.61
C ALA A 622 11.65 -30.95 -34.46
N SER A 623 12.26 -32.12 -34.77
CA SER A 623 12.95 -32.95 -33.76
C SER A 623 14.18 -32.28 -33.13
N ARG A 624 14.71 -31.23 -33.77
CA ARG A 624 15.87 -30.43 -33.32
C ARG A 624 15.46 -29.07 -32.75
N TYR A 625 14.18 -28.90 -32.44
CA TYR A 625 13.63 -27.72 -31.78
C TYR A 625 13.43 -27.98 -30.27
N ILE A 626 13.98 -27.08 -29.46
CA ILE A 626 13.74 -27.05 -28.01
C ILE A 626 12.77 -25.90 -27.70
N ALA A 627 11.54 -26.25 -27.31
CA ALA A 627 10.53 -25.29 -26.92
C ALA A 627 10.93 -24.50 -25.66
N GLY A 628 10.39 -23.29 -25.56
CA GLY A 628 10.70 -22.36 -24.48
C GLY A 628 10.08 -22.76 -23.14
N ASP A 629 10.93 -22.85 -22.12
CA ASP A 629 10.61 -23.23 -20.74
C ASP A 629 11.71 -22.70 -19.78
N SER A 630 11.70 -23.12 -18.51
CA SER A 630 12.83 -22.92 -17.60
C SER A 630 14.06 -23.67 -18.13
N ALA A 631 15.23 -23.01 -18.17
CA ALA A 631 16.48 -23.64 -18.60
C ALA A 631 16.82 -24.91 -17.79
N ALA A 632 16.38 -24.98 -16.53
CA ALA A 632 16.55 -26.16 -15.68
C ALA A 632 15.82 -27.41 -16.21
N ASP A 633 14.78 -27.23 -17.02
CA ASP A 633 13.90 -28.28 -17.54
C ASP A 633 14.09 -28.56 -19.03
N MET A 634 14.88 -27.73 -19.71
CA MET A 634 15.17 -27.95 -21.12
C MET A 634 16.17 -29.11 -21.27
N PRO A 635 16.00 -29.98 -22.28
CA PRO A 635 16.90 -31.10 -22.52
C PRO A 635 18.20 -30.66 -23.23
N LEU A 636 18.93 -29.75 -22.60
CA LEU A 636 20.13 -29.11 -23.17
C LEU A 636 21.30 -30.09 -23.33
N GLU A 637 21.27 -31.22 -22.63
CA GLU A 637 22.21 -32.33 -22.76
C GLU A 637 22.19 -33.01 -24.13
N GLN A 638 21.11 -32.85 -24.91
CA GLN A 638 21.01 -33.39 -26.26
C GLN A 638 21.94 -32.68 -27.26
N ILE A 639 22.40 -31.48 -26.93
CA ILE A 639 23.29 -30.68 -27.76
C ILE A 639 24.74 -31.11 -27.47
N ALA A 640 25.36 -31.84 -28.39
CA ALA A 640 26.74 -32.32 -28.20
C ALA A 640 27.77 -31.16 -28.24
N ALA A 641 28.96 -31.42 -27.70
CA ALA A 641 30.09 -30.50 -27.77
C ALA A 641 30.41 -30.15 -29.23
N GLY A 642 30.70 -28.87 -29.50
CA GLY A 642 31.02 -28.38 -30.85
C GLY A 642 29.85 -28.28 -31.83
N GLN A 643 28.64 -28.75 -31.50
CA GLN A 643 27.45 -28.47 -32.29
C GLN A 643 27.06 -27.00 -32.22
N THR A 644 26.29 -26.53 -33.18
CA THR A 644 25.80 -25.15 -33.24
C THR A 644 24.34 -25.08 -32.78
N ALA A 645 24.08 -24.27 -31.76
CA ALA A 645 22.76 -24.02 -31.20
C ALA A 645 22.31 -22.59 -31.49
N ALA A 646 21.26 -22.44 -32.31
CA ALA A 646 20.60 -21.18 -32.52
C ALA A 646 19.65 -20.87 -31.36
N VAL A 647 19.63 -19.62 -30.87
CA VAL A 647 18.79 -19.21 -29.74
C VAL A 647 17.89 -18.03 -30.11
N ILE A 648 16.58 -18.23 -30.00
CA ILE A 648 15.57 -17.19 -30.20
C ILE A 648 15.39 -16.41 -28.91
N GLY A 649 15.52 -15.09 -28.99
CA GLY A 649 15.35 -14.19 -27.85
C GLY A 649 16.61 -14.06 -27.02
N MET A 650 16.82 -12.85 -26.49
CA MET A 650 17.98 -12.52 -25.65
C MET A 650 17.52 -11.80 -24.37
N GLY A 651 16.45 -12.33 -23.76
CA GLY A 651 15.92 -11.88 -22.47
C GLY A 651 16.61 -12.55 -21.28
N LEU A 652 15.97 -12.59 -20.11
CA LEU A 652 16.55 -13.23 -18.92
C LEU A 652 16.83 -14.73 -19.10
N GLY A 653 15.92 -15.46 -19.75
CA GLY A 653 16.09 -16.90 -20.02
C GLY A 653 17.30 -17.22 -20.90
N PHE A 654 17.72 -16.30 -21.77
CA PHE A 654 18.94 -16.47 -22.57
C PHE A 654 20.20 -16.57 -21.70
N TYR A 655 20.31 -15.78 -20.63
CA TYR A 655 21.47 -15.84 -19.73
C TYR A 655 21.50 -17.13 -18.91
N ASP A 656 20.34 -17.69 -18.58
CA ASP A 656 20.24 -19.01 -17.96
C ASP A 656 20.76 -20.09 -18.91
N LEU A 657 20.29 -20.09 -20.17
CA LEU A 657 20.76 -21.02 -21.21
C LEU A 657 22.25 -20.92 -21.46
N VAL A 658 22.76 -19.70 -21.63
CA VAL A 658 24.20 -19.46 -21.82
C VAL A 658 24.97 -20.01 -20.62
N SER A 659 24.47 -19.82 -19.38
CA SER A 659 25.15 -20.34 -18.19
C SER A 659 25.23 -21.86 -18.19
N GLU A 660 24.14 -22.56 -18.52
CA GLU A 660 24.10 -24.03 -18.58
C GLU A 660 24.98 -24.59 -19.70
N LEU A 661 25.00 -23.93 -20.88
CA LEU A 661 25.78 -24.37 -22.03
C LEU A 661 27.27 -23.98 -21.97
N THR A 662 27.68 -23.17 -20.99
CA THR A 662 29.06 -22.71 -20.83
C THR A 662 29.66 -23.17 -19.49
N VAL A 663 29.37 -22.46 -18.41
CA VAL A 663 29.86 -22.79 -17.06
C VAL A 663 29.31 -24.15 -16.60
N GLY A 664 28.05 -24.45 -16.90
CA GLY A 664 27.45 -25.76 -16.65
C GLY A 664 28.14 -26.91 -17.39
N ARG A 665 28.93 -26.61 -18.43
CA ARG A 665 29.78 -27.55 -19.17
C ARG A 665 31.26 -27.47 -18.79
N GLY A 666 31.58 -26.86 -17.65
CA GLY A 666 32.93 -26.80 -17.09
C GLY A 666 33.79 -25.63 -17.56
N GLY A 667 33.25 -24.71 -18.36
CA GLY A 667 33.96 -23.49 -18.71
C GLY A 667 34.05 -22.50 -17.53
N ARG A 668 34.98 -21.54 -17.60
CA ARG A 668 35.26 -20.65 -16.47
C ARG A 668 35.55 -19.22 -16.91
N PHE A 669 35.08 -18.26 -16.12
CA PHE A 669 35.46 -16.86 -16.23
C PHE A 669 36.65 -16.58 -15.31
N VAL A 670 37.69 -15.93 -15.83
CA VAL A 670 38.84 -15.45 -15.07
C VAL A 670 38.92 -13.94 -15.14
N SER A 671 39.26 -13.30 -14.03
CA SER A 671 39.48 -11.84 -14.00
C SER A 671 40.72 -11.48 -14.82
N GLU A 672 40.59 -10.46 -15.66
CA GLU A 672 41.68 -9.93 -16.49
C GLU A 672 41.59 -8.41 -16.53
N GLY A 673 42.47 -7.74 -15.76
CA GLY A 673 42.39 -6.30 -15.54
C GLY A 673 41.04 -5.88 -14.92
N ALA A 674 40.35 -4.95 -15.58
CA ALA A 674 39.00 -4.49 -15.19
C ALA A 674 37.86 -5.34 -15.79
N GLY A 675 38.17 -6.38 -16.57
CA GLY A 675 37.22 -7.20 -17.30
C GLY A 675 37.27 -8.69 -16.93
N LEU A 676 36.58 -9.50 -17.74
CA LEU A 676 36.55 -10.96 -17.64
C LEU A 676 37.05 -11.56 -18.95
N ARG A 677 37.79 -12.65 -18.85
CA ARG A 677 38.10 -13.54 -19.99
C ARG A 677 37.47 -14.91 -19.75
N TYR A 678 36.87 -15.47 -20.80
CA TYR A 678 36.32 -16.82 -20.75
C TYR A 678 37.36 -17.86 -21.17
N VAL A 679 37.46 -18.96 -20.43
CA VAL A 679 38.28 -20.12 -20.75
C VAL A 679 37.35 -21.30 -21.04
N LYS A 680 37.38 -21.78 -22.29
CA LYS A 680 36.56 -22.90 -22.77
C LYS A 680 36.97 -24.21 -22.09
N SER A 681 36.01 -25.09 -21.82
CA SER A 681 36.26 -26.49 -21.44
C SER A 681 36.43 -27.41 -22.65
N GLY A 682 35.91 -27.01 -23.81
CA GLY A 682 35.82 -27.84 -25.01
C GLY A 682 34.51 -28.63 -25.11
N LEU A 683 33.63 -28.52 -24.11
CA LEU A 683 32.32 -29.17 -24.10
C LEU A 683 31.18 -28.24 -24.53
N GLU A 684 31.48 -26.95 -24.72
CA GLU A 684 30.50 -25.96 -25.14
C GLU A 684 30.02 -26.17 -26.59
N PRO A 685 28.75 -25.87 -26.90
CA PRO A 685 28.33 -25.65 -28.27
C PRO A 685 28.75 -24.24 -28.76
N LEU A 686 28.67 -24.02 -30.07
CA LEU A 686 28.66 -22.68 -30.64
C LEU A 686 27.24 -22.11 -30.52
N ILE A 687 27.08 -20.97 -29.85
CA ILE A 687 25.77 -20.35 -29.60
C ILE A 687 25.56 -19.20 -30.60
N ILE A 688 24.49 -19.28 -31.39
CA ILE A 688 24.10 -18.24 -32.36
C ILE A 688 22.77 -17.62 -31.94
N ALA A 689 22.81 -16.45 -31.33
CA ALA A 689 21.64 -15.82 -30.74
C ALA A 689 21.05 -14.70 -31.60
N GLY A 690 19.74 -14.50 -31.53
CA GLY A 690 19.06 -13.44 -32.26
C GLY A 690 17.80 -12.95 -31.59
N THR A 691 17.50 -11.66 -31.78
CA THR A 691 16.26 -11.02 -31.31
C THR A 691 15.83 -9.94 -32.29
N ARG A 692 14.58 -9.50 -32.21
CA ARG A 692 14.04 -8.46 -33.11
C ARG A 692 14.81 -7.15 -33.04
N SER A 693 15.20 -6.71 -31.85
CA SER A 693 15.96 -5.46 -31.66
C SER A 693 17.45 -5.59 -32.00
N GLY A 694 17.99 -6.81 -32.15
CA GLY A 694 19.43 -7.04 -32.19
C GLY A 694 20.18 -6.69 -30.91
N MET A 695 19.49 -6.36 -29.81
CA MET A 695 20.14 -5.98 -28.53
C MET A 695 19.70 -6.95 -27.43
N PRO A 696 20.63 -7.56 -26.67
CA PRO A 696 20.30 -8.28 -25.44
C PRO A 696 19.63 -7.35 -24.41
N ILE A 697 18.88 -7.93 -23.47
CA ILE A 697 18.35 -7.17 -22.32
C ILE A 697 19.50 -6.46 -21.57
N LEU A 698 19.29 -5.19 -21.23
CA LEU A 698 20.31 -4.34 -20.61
C LEU A 698 20.58 -4.76 -19.17
N ALA A 699 21.77 -4.51 -18.65
CA ALA A 699 22.16 -4.81 -17.28
C ALA A 699 21.34 -4.03 -16.25
N ARG A 700 21.00 -4.67 -15.13
CA ARG A 700 20.52 -3.98 -13.93
C ARG A 700 21.67 -3.23 -13.29
N ALA A 701 21.40 -2.01 -12.84
CA ALA A 701 22.39 -1.21 -12.13
C ALA A 701 22.65 -1.76 -10.73
N ILE A 702 23.84 -1.45 -10.19
CA ILE A 702 24.16 -1.72 -8.79
C ILE A 702 23.14 -0.99 -7.91
N ASN A 703 22.54 -1.72 -6.97
CA ASN A 703 21.58 -1.14 -6.06
C ASN A 703 22.28 -0.29 -5.00
N GLN A 704 21.95 1.00 -4.98
CA GLN A 704 22.41 1.99 -4.00
C GLN A 704 21.27 2.49 -3.11
N LYS A 705 20.03 2.04 -3.36
CA LYS A 705 18.86 2.36 -2.53
C LYS A 705 18.89 1.48 -1.27
N PRO A 706 18.64 2.06 -0.07
CA PRO A 706 18.58 1.29 1.16
C PRO A 706 17.35 0.34 1.16
N PRO A 707 17.37 -0.73 1.97
CA PRO A 707 16.22 -1.61 2.15
C PRO A 707 14.98 -0.80 2.58
N GLY A 708 13.82 -1.09 1.96
CA GLY A 708 12.56 -0.40 2.28
C GLY A 708 12.45 1.03 1.71
N ALA A 709 13.39 1.50 0.89
CA ALA A 709 13.24 2.79 0.20
C ALA A 709 12.00 2.78 -0.71
N ILE A 710 11.08 3.70 -0.47
CA ILE A 710 9.88 3.89 -1.28
C ILE A 710 10.06 5.15 -2.13
N TYR A 711 10.01 4.99 -3.45
CA TYR A 711 10.00 6.10 -4.38
C TYR A 711 8.64 6.78 -4.38
N GLN A 712 8.63 8.11 -4.37
CA GLN A 712 7.41 8.92 -4.46
C GLN A 712 7.37 9.60 -5.84
N ALA A 713 6.42 9.18 -6.68
CA ALA A 713 6.27 9.73 -8.02
C ALA A 713 5.75 11.17 -8.00
N THR A 714 6.22 12.01 -8.93
CA THR A 714 5.81 13.42 -9.07
C THR A 714 4.72 13.60 -10.13
N PHE A 715 4.89 12.96 -11.29
CA PHE A 715 4.05 13.04 -12.48
C PHE A 715 3.25 11.75 -12.70
N ALA A 716 3.90 10.58 -12.60
CA ALA A 716 3.29 9.27 -12.79
C ALA A 716 2.56 8.77 -11.53
N THR A 717 1.62 9.57 -11.01
CA THR A 717 0.87 9.29 -9.78
C THR A 717 -0.51 8.71 -10.07
N ALA A 718 -1.06 7.94 -9.13
CA ALA A 718 -2.46 7.46 -9.22
C ALA A 718 -3.46 8.61 -9.42
N ARG A 719 -3.21 9.78 -8.80
CA ARG A 719 -4.01 11.00 -8.97
C ARG A 719 -3.93 11.55 -10.40
N ALA A 720 -2.76 11.53 -11.04
CA ALA A 720 -2.61 11.99 -12.41
C ALA A 720 -3.37 11.09 -13.38
N ILE A 721 -3.31 9.77 -13.18
CA ILE A 721 -4.09 8.80 -13.96
C ILE A 721 -5.59 9.02 -13.76
N GLU A 722 -6.05 9.17 -12.52
CA GLU A 722 -7.46 9.40 -12.24
C GLU A 722 -7.97 10.72 -12.85
N ARG A 723 -7.16 11.78 -12.78
CA ARG A 723 -7.47 13.03 -13.47
C ARG A 723 -7.60 12.84 -14.98
N ALA A 724 -6.69 12.07 -15.60
CA ALA A 724 -6.77 11.77 -17.02
C ALA A 724 -8.07 11.00 -17.35
N ARG A 725 -8.48 10.04 -16.50
CA ARG A 725 -9.74 9.28 -16.67
C ARG A 725 -10.96 10.20 -16.64
N VAL A 726 -11.04 11.10 -15.66
CA VAL A 726 -12.15 12.07 -15.54
C VAL A 726 -12.21 13.00 -16.74
N LEU A 727 -11.06 13.50 -17.20
CA LEU A 727 -11.01 14.37 -18.39
C LEU A 727 -11.44 13.63 -19.66
N ASN A 728 -11.02 12.37 -19.81
CA ASN A 728 -11.43 11.55 -20.96
C ASN A 728 -12.92 11.21 -20.91
N GLU A 729 -13.48 10.96 -19.72
CA GLU A 729 -14.90 10.72 -19.51
C GLU A 729 -15.74 11.94 -19.87
N GLN A 730 -15.31 13.13 -19.47
CA GLN A 730 -15.95 14.40 -19.86
C GLN A 730 -15.92 14.64 -21.37
N ALA A 731 -14.85 14.20 -22.06
CA ALA A 731 -14.68 14.42 -23.50
C ALA A 731 -15.35 13.35 -24.37
N THR A 732 -15.43 12.10 -23.90
CA THR A 732 -15.80 10.93 -24.74
C THR A 732 -16.90 10.05 -24.14
N GLY A 733 -17.29 10.27 -22.89
CA GLY A 733 -18.21 9.40 -22.14
C GLY A 733 -17.58 8.10 -21.63
N SER A 734 -16.27 7.90 -21.81
CA SER A 734 -15.54 6.71 -21.36
C SER A 734 -14.37 7.06 -20.44
N ARG A 735 -14.16 6.25 -19.40
CA ARG A 735 -13.00 6.35 -18.50
C ARG A 735 -11.76 5.60 -19.01
N SER A 736 -11.86 4.91 -20.15
CA SER A 736 -10.76 4.16 -20.76
C SER A 736 -9.79 5.11 -21.44
N LEU A 737 -8.50 5.02 -21.11
CA LEU A 737 -7.48 5.93 -21.62
C LEU A 737 -6.78 5.41 -22.88
N ASP A 738 -6.34 6.34 -23.73
CA ASP A 738 -5.27 6.07 -24.68
C ASP A 738 -3.92 6.14 -23.94
N PHE A 739 -3.15 5.06 -23.98
CA PHE A 739 -1.87 4.94 -23.29
C PHE A 739 -0.85 5.96 -23.79
N ASN A 740 -0.73 6.13 -25.11
CA ASN A 740 0.27 7.04 -25.69
C ASN A 740 -0.09 8.51 -25.45
N ALA A 741 -1.38 8.86 -25.45
CA ALA A 741 -1.83 10.23 -25.23
C ALA A 741 -1.85 10.62 -23.74
N ALA A 742 -2.27 9.71 -22.85
CA ALA A 742 -2.56 10.07 -21.45
C ALA A 742 -1.58 9.51 -20.42
N VAL A 743 -0.88 8.40 -20.72
CA VAL A 743 -0.09 7.65 -19.72
C VAL A 743 1.39 7.73 -20.01
N ARG A 744 1.81 7.46 -21.24
CA ARG A 744 3.20 7.49 -21.68
C ARG A 744 3.88 8.85 -21.40
N PRO A 745 3.24 10.02 -21.61
CA PRO A 745 3.86 11.30 -21.30
C PRO A 745 4.14 11.47 -19.80
N LEU A 746 3.27 10.95 -18.93
CA LEU A 746 3.48 10.99 -17.48
C LEU A 746 4.68 10.15 -17.06
N LEU A 747 4.82 8.96 -17.64
CA LEU A 747 5.98 8.08 -17.40
C LEU A 747 7.27 8.72 -17.93
N GLN A 748 7.21 9.32 -19.11
CA GLN A 748 8.33 10.04 -19.71
C GLN A 748 8.77 11.22 -18.82
N ALA A 749 7.82 12.05 -18.36
CA ALA A 749 8.10 13.18 -17.48
C ALA A 749 8.72 12.73 -16.15
N GLU A 750 8.23 11.63 -15.56
CA GLU A 750 8.80 11.06 -14.34
C GLU A 750 10.26 10.59 -14.56
N MET A 751 10.52 9.91 -15.68
CA MET A 751 11.86 9.45 -16.02
C MET A 751 12.82 10.61 -16.29
N GLU A 752 12.39 11.62 -17.06
CA GLU A 752 13.17 12.82 -17.34
C GLU A 752 13.46 13.62 -16.06
N HIS A 753 12.49 13.71 -15.16
CA HIS A 753 12.66 14.34 -13.86
C HIS A 753 13.82 13.73 -13.07
N VAL A 754 13.86 12.39 -12.98
CA VAL A 754 14.94 11.67 -12.29
C VAL A 754 16.27 11.73 -13.05
N TYR A 755 16.22 11.64 -14.39
CA TYR A 755 17.40 11.71 -15.26
C TYR A 755 18.15 13.04 -15.08
N TYR A 756 17.46 14.16 -15.28
CA TYR A 756 18.06 15.49 -15.19
C TYR A 756 18.44 15.85 -13.76
N ALA A 757 17.62 15.49 -12.76
CA ALA A 757 17.99 15.71 -11.35
C ALA A 757 19.26 14.94 -10.96
N THR A 758 19.39 13.70 -11.42
CA THR A 758 20.60 12.89 -11.16
C THR A 758 21.83 13.46 -11.87
N ALA A 759 21.69 13.86 -13.14
CA ALA A 759 22.79 14.50 -13.87
C ALA A 759 23.24 15.81 -13.20
N LEU A 760 22.28 16.63 -12.74
CA LEU A 760 22.55 17.88 -12.07
C LEU A 760 23.17 17.67 -10.69
N ARG A 761 22.72 16.67 -9.93
CA ARG A 761 23.37 16.27 -8.67
C ARG A 761 24.83 15.91 -8.89
N ASN A 762 25.13 15.17 -9.96
CA ASN A 762 26.50 14.75 -10.26
C ASN A 762 27.40 15.90 -10.73
N ARG A 763 26.85 16.91 -11.42
CA ARG A 763 27.60 18.08 -11.92
C ARG A 763 27.76 19.18 -10.86
N GLU A 764 26.68 19.51 -10.16
CA GLU A 764 26.52 20.76 -9.39
C GLU A 764 26.11 20.52 -7.92
N GLY A 765 25.93 19.26 -7.50
CA GLY A 765 25.59 18.88 -6.13
C GLY A 765 24.08 18.89 -5.80
N GLU A 766 23.77 18.37 -4.61
CA GLU A 766 22.40 18.07 -4.17
C GLU A 766 21.48 19.31 -4.12
N ALA A 767 21.98 20.45 -3.62
CA ALA A 767 21.17 21.67 -3.50
C ALA A 767 20.68 22.20 -4.85
N THR A 768 21.46 22.06 -5.91
CA THR A 768 21.09 22.48 -7.27
C THR A 768 20.10 21.50 -7.89
N ALA A 769 20.29 20.20 -7.68
CA ALA A 769 19.32 19.18 -8.06
C ALA A 769 17.95 19.40 -7.40
N GLN A 770 17.92 19.71 -6.10
CA GLN A 770 16.66 19.98 -5.37
C GLN A 770 15.92 21.22 -5.90
N ARG A 771 16.64 22.27 -6.30
CA ARG A 771 16.02 23.45 -6.95
C ARG A 771 15.37 23.08 -8.29
N PHE A 772 16.07 22.32 -9.12
CA PHE A 772 15.51 21.80 -10.38
C PHE A 772 14.27 20.93 -10.14
N ILE A 773 14.32 20.02 -9.16
CA ILE A 773 13.19 19.16 -8.80
C ILE A 773 11.95 20.00 -8.46
N LEU A 774 12.09 20.99 -7.58
CA LEU A 774 10.99 21.86 -7.17
C LEU A 774 10.45 22.71 -8.32
N GLU A 775 11.32 23.17 -9.22
CA GLU A 775 10.93 24.00 -10.36
C GLU A 775 10.22 23.18 -11.45
N HIS A 776 10.76 22.01 -11.81
CA HIS A 776 10.12 21.09 -12.74
C HIS A 776 8.76 20.63 -12.22
N ALA A 777 8.63 20.34 -10.91
CA ALA A 777 7.36 19.95 -10.31
C ALA A 777 6.30 21.09 -10.25
N ARG A 778 6.73 22.36 -10.29
CA ARG A 778 5.83 23.53 -10.31
C ARG A 778 5.25 23.80 -11.70
N ASP A 779 5.95 23.41 -12.76
CA ASP A 779 5.46 23.52 -14.13
C ASP A 779 4.43 22.40 -14.42
N ARG A 780 3.21 22.61 -13.93
CA ARG A 780 2.14 21.59 -13.81
C ARG A 780 1.47 21.21 -15.14
N GLN A 781 2.14 21.25 -16.29
CA GLN A 781 1.62 20.69 -17.54
C GLN A 781 2.21 19.29 -17.76
N PRO A 782 1.63 18.21 -17.21
CA PRO A 782 2.25 16.89 -17.15
C PRO A 782 2.31 16.18 -18.52
N LEU A 783 1.59 16.73 -19.51
CA LEU A 783 1.51 16.22 -20.89
C LEU A 783 2.38 17.02 -21.86
N ALA A 784 3.00 18.12 -21.41
CA ALA A 784 3.93 18.89 -22.22
C ALA A 784 5.35 18.29 -22.09
N PRO A 785 6.16 18.27 -23.16
CA PRO A 785 7.58 17.93 -23.06
C PRO A 785 8.29 18.83 -22.06
N MET A 786 9.34 18.32 -21.41
CA MET A 786 10.21 19.11 -20.52
C MET A 786 10.58 20.45 -21.19
N PRO A 787 10.24 21.61 -20.59
CA PRO A 787 10.58 22.90 -21.17
C PRO A 787 12.07 23.03 -21.49
N GLY A 788 12.42 23.21 -22.77
CA GLY A 788 13.81 23.40 -23.21
C GLY A 788 14.50 24.59 -22.54
N LEU A 789 13.74 25.62 -22.16
CA LEU A 789 14.22 26.76 -21.39
C LEU A 789 14.68 26.37 -19.97
N LEU A 790 14.05 25.37 -19.35
CA LEU A 790 14.48 24.87 -18.05
C LEU A 790 15.82 24.13 -18.17
N LEU A 791 15.97 23.27 -19.19
CA LEU A 791 17.23 22.58 -19.46
C LEU A 791 18.37 23.57 -19.78
N GLN A 792 18.10 24.62 -20.55
CA GLN A 792 19.08 25.67 -20.82
C GLN A 792 19.50 26.42 -19.55
N ARG A 793 18.54 26.78 -18.69
CA ARG A 793 18.80 27.48 -17.42
C ARG A 793 19.74 26.72 -16.50
N TYR A 794 19.59 25.41 -16.43
CA TYR A 794 20.42 24.54 -15.57
C TYR A 794 21.64 23.96 -16.29
N GLY A 795 21.93 24.38 -17.53
CA GLY A 795 23.10 23.88 -18.27
C GLY A 795 23.04 22.38 -18.58
N LEU A 796 21.85 21.86 -18.85
CA LEU A 796 21.57 20.45 -19.15
C LEU A 796 21.20 20.21 -20.62
N ALA A 797 21.19 21.26 -21.45
CA ALA A 797 20.83 21.18 -22.87
C ALA A 797 21.85 20.39 -23.72
N ASP A 798 23.04 20.12 -23.20
CA ASP A 798 24.07 19.29 -23.82
C ASP A 798 23.84 17.79 -23.59
N LEU A 799 22.96 17.41 -22.66
CA LEU A 799 22.69 16.00 -22.37
C LEU A 799 21.83 15.36 -23.47
N PRO A 800 22.09 14.09 -23.82
CA PRO A 800 21.23 13.35 -24.73
C PRO A 800 19.80 13.27 -24.20
N LEU A 801 18.83 13.38 -25.10
CA LEU A 801 17.41 13.16 -24.79
C LEU A 801 17.18 11.72 -24.35
N LEU A 802 16.38 11.55 -23.29
CA LEU A 802 16.01 10.24 -22.76
C LEU A 802 14.85 9.63 -23.56
N GLU A 803 15.12 9.02 -24.71
CA GLU A 803 14.06 8.41 -25.53
C GLU A 803 13.99 6.90 -25.36
N LEU A 804 12.94 6.40 -24.69
CA LEU A 804 12.71 4.96 -24.46
C LEU A 804 12.83 4.11 -25.73
N ASN A 805 12.22 4.54 -26.83
CA ASN A 805 12.22 3.75 -28.08
C ASN A 805 13.62 3.67 -28.70
N ARG A 806 14.42 4.75 -28.62
CA ARG A 806 15.82 4.73 -29.08
C ARG A 806 16.68 3.85 -28.18
N LEU A 807 16.47 3.87 -26.85
CA LEU A 807 17.19 3.00 -25.92
C LEU A 807 16.84 1.52 -26.16
N ALA A 808 15.57 1.21 -26.43
CA ALA A 808 15.11 -0.16 -26.66
C ALA A 808 15.44 -0.69 -28.07
N ARG A 809 15.58 0.18 -29.06
CA ARG A 809 15.89 -0.16 -30.45
C ARG A 809 17.08 0.67 -30.95
N PRO A 810 18.28 0.47 -30.39
CA PRO A 810 19.43 1.35 -30.60
C PRO A 810 19.97 1.38 -32.04
N PHE A 811 19.66 0.36 -32.85
CA PHE A 811 20.09 0.26 -34.24
C PHE A 811 19.08 0.85 -35.23
N GLY A 812 17.85 1.15 -34.80
CA GLY A 812 16.79 1.69 -35.66
C GLY A 812 16.66 0.94 -36.99
N GLU A 813 16.72 1.68 -38.09
CA GLU A 813 16.64 1.16 -39.46
C GLU A 813 18.02 0.91 -40.11
N ARG A 814 19.12 1.03 -39.36
CA ARG A 814 20.49 0.87 -39.89
C ARG A 814 20.69 -0.52 -40.49
N ILE A 815 21.36 -0.56 -41.64
CA ILE A 815 21.86 -1.78 -42.28
C ILE A 815 23.38 -1.79 -42.11
N PHE A 816 23.93 -2.95 -41.74
CA PHE A 816 25.36 -3.17 -41.57
C PHE A 816 25.93 -3.90 -42.79
N ASP A 817 27.12 -3.48 -43.23
CA ASP A 817 27.77 -4.01 -44.42
C ASP A 817 28.25 -5.46 -44.22
N ASP A 818 28.54 -5.84 -42.97
CA ASP A 818 28.98 -7.18 -42.59
C ASP A 818 28.72 -7.48 -41.10
N GLN A 819 28.97 -8.72 -40.69
CA GLN A 819 28.83 -9.17 -39.30
C GLN A 819 29.81 -8.46 -38.34
N GLN A 820 30.99 -8.10 -38.80
CA GLN A 820 32.05 -7.52 -37.96
C GLN A 820 31.67 -6.11 -37.50
N SER A 821 31.19 -5.27 -38.41
CA SER A 821 30.73 -3.91 -38.14
C SER A 821 29.56 -3.89 -37.15
N TYR A 822 28.61 -4.81 -37.28
CA TYR A 822 27.54 -4.99 -36.29
C TYR A 822 28.08 -5.44 -34.92
N SER A 823 29.00 -6.42 -34.90
CA SER A 823 29.58 -6.95 -33.66
C SER A 823 30.36 -5.88 -32.87
N ILE A 824 31.09 -5.00 -33.57
CA ILE A 824 31.78 -3.85 -32.98
C ILE A 824 30.80 -2.88 -32.33
N GLU A 825 29.74 -2.50 -33.06
CA GLU A 825 28.72 -1.58 -32.55
C GLU A 825 27.98 -2.16 -31.33
N LEU A 826 27.58 -3.43 -31.41
CA LEU A 826 26.90 -4.13 -30.31
C LEU A 826 27.79 -4.18 -29.06
N THR A 827 29.05 -4.58 -29.22
CA THR A 827 30.01 -4.69 -28.12
C THR A 827 30.25 -3.34 -27.44
N SER A 828 30.43 -2.27 -28.24
CA SER A 828 30.57 -0.90 -27.74
C SER A 828 29.36 -0.47 -26.89
N ARG A 829 28.14 -0.79 -27.33
CA ARG A 829 26.91 -0.46 -26.57
C ARG A 829 26.77 -1.26 -25.28
N LEU A 830 27.11 -2.55 -25.30
CA LEU A 830 27.10 -3.39 -24.10
C LEU A 830 28.15 -2.90 -23.08
N GLN A 831 29.34 -2.47 -23.54
CA GLN A 831 30.36 -1.87 -22.68
C GLN A 831 29.87 -0.55 -22.06
N ALA A 832 29.22 0.32 -22.84
CA ALA A 832 28.62 1.55 -22.34
C ALA A 832 27.52 1.27 -21.31
N ASP A 833 26.68 0.26 -21.55
CA ASP A 833 25.64 -0.16 -20.61
C ASP A 833 26.21 -0.70 -19.29
N VAL A 834 27.27 -1.51 -19.34
CA VAL A 834 28.02 -1.98 -18.17
C VAL A 834 28.58 -0.79 -17.39
N ALA A 835 29.21 0.17 -18.07
CA ALA A 835 29.74 1.38 -17.41
C ALA A 835 28.63 2.15 -16.67
N GLN A 836 27.45 2.32 -17.28
CA GLN A 836 26.31 2.97 -16.62
C GLN A 836 25.76 2.12 -15.45
N ALA A 837 25.67 0.80 -15.60
CA ALA A 837 25.19 -0.09 -14.56
C ALA A 837 26.10 -0.08 -13.31
N LEU A 838 27.42 0.02 -13.51
CA LEU A 838 28.41 0.10 -12.42
C LEU A 838 28.33 1.42 -11.63
N LEU A 839 27.88 2.51 -12.25
CA LEU A 839 27.61 3.77 -11.53
C LEU A 839 26.40 3.67 -10.58
N GLY A 840 25.55 2.66 -10.76
CA GLY A 840 24.43 2.34 -9.88
C GLY A 840 23.15 3.13 -10.15
N ASN A 841 22.07 2.75 -9.45
CA ASN A 841 20.72 3.31 -9.65
C ASN A 841 20.48 4.67 -8.97
N LEU A 842 21.49 5.23 -8.29
CA LEU A 842 21.54 6.64 -7.86
C LEU A 842 22.67 7.40 -8.57
N GLY A 843 23.77 6.74 -8.95
CA GLY A 843 24.90 7.42 -9.60
C GLY A 843 24.73 7.65 -11.11
N SER A 844 24.13 6.72 -11.86
CA SER A 844 23.90 6.89 -13.30
C SER A 844 22.57 7.59 -13.57
N PRO A 845 22.55 8.73 -14.29
CA PRO A 845 21.31 9.37 -14.72
C PRO A 845 20.39 8.42 -15.50
N VAL A 846 20.94 7.67 -16.45
CA VAL A 846 20.17 6.74 -17.29
C VAL A 846 19.61 5.61 -16.44
N LYS A 847 20.42 4.97 -15.59
CA LYS A 847 19.95 3.84 -14.78
C LYS A 847 18.97 4.27 -13.70
N ALA A 848 19.16 5.44 -13.09
CA ALA A 848 18.20 6.01 -12.15
C ALA A 848 16.83 6.22 -12.80
N ALA A 849 16.81 6.78 -14.02
CA ALA A 849 15.59 7.00 -14.78
C ALA A 849 14.91 5.68 -15.21
N LEU A 850 15.67 4.65 -15.63
CA LEU A 850 15.10 3.34 -15.95
C LEU A 850 14.58 2.61 -14.71
N ASP A 851 15.15 2.85 -13.53
CA ASP A 851 14.68 2.27 -12.26
C ASP A 851 13.27 2.79 -11.88
N VAL A 852 12.90 3.99 -12.33
CA VAL A 852 11.56 4.57 -12.16
C VAL A 852 10.47 3.63 -12.67
N LEU A 853 10.68 2.96 -13.82
CA LEU A 853 9.70 2.04 -14.40
C LEU A 853 9.36 0.87 -13.46
N ARG A 854 10.30 0.47 -12.60
CA ARG A 854 10.05 -0.49 -11.52
C ARG A 854 9.34 0.16 -10.34
N ASP A 855 9.79 1.35 -9.96
CA ASP A 855 9.27 2.09 -8.82
C ASP A 855 7.79 2.47 -8.98
N VAL A 856 7.36 2.84 -10.19
CA VAL A 856 5.96 3.22 -10.51
C VAL A 856 5.13 2.08 -11.09
N ARG A 857 5.63 0.83 -11.04
CA ARG A 857 4.97 -0.34 -11.63
C ARG A 857 3.54 -0.53 -11.15
N ASP A 858 3.26 -0.25 -9.88
CA ASP A 858 1.90 -0.41 -9.35
C ASP A 858 0.95 0.67 -9.90
N THR A 859 1.41 1.89 -10.17
CA THR A 859 0.65 2.89 -10.93
C THR A 859 0.35 2.39 -12.35
N ILE A 860 1.33 1.78 -13.02
CA ILE A 860 1.14 1.20 -14.36
C ILE A 860 0.08 0.08 -14.30
N ARG A 861 0.16 -0.84 -13.33
CA ARG A 861 -0.85 -1.90 -13.13
C ARG A 861 -2.27 -1.34 -12.96
N GLN A 862 -2.44 -0.35 -12.08
CA GLN A 862 -3.74 0.31 -11.86
C GLN A 862 -4.28 0.97 -13.13
N THR A 863 -3.39 1.36 -14.04
CA THR A 863 -3.76 2.00 -15.31
C THR A 863 -4.20 0.98 -16.36
N VAL A 864 -3.50 -0.15 -16.50
CA VAL A 864 -3.67 -1.05 -17.66
C VAL A 864 -4.68 -2.19 -17.45
N GLU A 865 -4.94 -2.56 -16.21
CA GLU A 865 -5.87 -3.66 -15.85
C GLU A 865 -7.37 -3.30 -16.07
N GLY A 866 -8.19 -4.30 -16.37
CA GLY A 866 -9.64 -4.15 -16.56
C GLY A 866 -9.97 -3.30 -17.79
N ASP A 867 -10.81 -2.28 -17.65
CA ASP A 867 -11.16 -1.33 -18.73
C ASP A 867 -10.35 -0.02 -18.65
N GLY A 868 -9.17 -0.07 -18.02
CA GLY A 868 -8.34 1.11 -17.79
C GLY A 868 -7.77 1.77 -19.06
N LEU A 869 -7.54 0.99 -20.11
CA LEU A 869 -7.14 1.48 -21.42
C LEU A 869 -8.21 1.15 -22.46
N THR A 870 -8.29 1.98 -23.51
CA THR A 870 -9.02 1.60 -24.72
C THR A 870 -8.39 0.36 -25.30
N GLN A 871 -9.18 -0.48 -25.95
CA GLN A 871 -8.70 -1.76 -26.43
C GLN A 871 -7.59 -1.60 -27.49
N ALA A 872 -7.76 -0.67 -28.43
CA ALA A 872 -6.77 -0.38 -29.46
C ALA A 872 -5.42 -0.02 -28.83
N SER A 873 -5.43 0.89 -27.85
CA SER A 873 -4.21 1.36 -27.19
C SER A 873 -3.60 0.31 -26.25
N ARG A 874 -4.41 -0.50 -25.56
CA ARG A 874 -3.92 -1.65 -24.78
C ARG A 874 -3.08 -2.59 -25.64
N ASN A 875 -3.58 -2.96 -26.81
CA ASN A 875 -2.94 -3.96 -27.65
C ASN A 875 -1.72 -3.37 -28.38
N ALA A 876 -1.92 -2.27 -29.10
CA ALA A 876 -0.88 -1.68 -29.94
C ALA A 876 0.17 -0.92 -29.12
N ASP A 877 -0.25 -0.04 -28.22
CA ASP A 877 0.66 0.87 -27.54
C ASP A 877 1.27 0.23 -26.30
N PHE A 878 0.46 -0.41 -25.46
CA PHE A 878 0.96 -1.00 -24.22
C PHE A 878 1.63 -2.35 -24.43
N PHE A 879 0.90 -3.37 -24.90
CA PHE A 879 1.45 -4.73 -24.99
C PHE A 879 2.42 -4.95 -26.15
N ALA A 880 2.17 -4.36 -27.33
CA ALA A 880 3.04 -4.56 -28.49
C ALA A 880 4.26 -3.64 -28.52
N ASP A 881 4.17 -2.40 -27.98
CA ASP A 881 5.28 -1.43 -27.99
C ASP A 881 5.92 -1.22 -26.60
N PHE A 882 5.18 -0.67 -25.64
CA PHE A 882 5.73 -0.19 -24.38
C PHE A 882 6.23 -1.32 -23.45
N ALA A 883 5.42 -2.35 -23.19
CA ALA A 883 5.74 -3.39 -22.23
C ALA A 883 7.02 -4.19 -22.63
N PRO A 884 7.23 -4.57 -23.90
CA PRO A 884 8.49 -5.16 -24.34
C PRO A 884 9.69 -4.22 -24.19
N ALA A 885 9.53 -2.92 -24.48
CA ALA A 885 10.59 -1.93 -24.29
C ALA A 885 10.93 -1.74 -22.80
N CYS A 886 9.91 -1.62 -21.95
CA CYS A 886 10.05 -1.52 -20.50
C CYS A 886 10.77 -2.74 -19.91
N ALA A 887 10.39 -3.96 -20.35
CA ALA A 887 11.06 -5.19 -19.94
C ALA A 887 12.54 -5.20 -20.35
N LEU A 888 12.85 -4.80 -21.59
CA LEU A 888 14.22 -4.73 -22.10
C LEU A 888 15.11 -3.75 -21.31
N LEU A 889 14.53 -2.64 -20.84
CA LEU A 889 15.28 -1.55 -20.23
C LEU A 889 15.37 -1.62 -18.70
N SER A 890 14.40 -2.24 -18.02
CA SER A 890 14.29 -2.17 -16.54
C SER A 890 14.40 -3.52 -15.81
N ALA A 891 14.16 -4.65 -16.48
CA ALA A 891 14.11 -5.98 -15.86
C ALA A 891 15.43 -6.76 -15.96
N GLY A 892 16.53 -6.08 -16.31
CA GLY A 892 17.83 -6.64 -16.66
C GLY A 892 18.47 -7.66 -15.72
N PRO A 893 19.43 -8.47 -16.23
CA PRO A 893 20.24 -9.36 -15.41
C PRO A 893 21.26 -8.55 -14.58
N PRO A 894 21.92 -9.17 -13.59
CA PRO A 894 23.05 -8.56 -12.90
C PRO A 894 24.13 -8.07 -13.87
N VAL A 895 24.80 -6.95 -13.57
CA VAL A 895 25.84 -6.37 -14.45
C VAL A 895 26.94 -7.35 -14.84
N PHE A 896 27.33 -8.26 -13.94
CA PHE A 896 28.34 -9.27 -14.24
C PHE A 896 27.91 -10.26 -15.33
N ARG A 897 26.60 -10.48 -15.55
CA ARG A 897 26.12 -11.34 -16.64
C ARG A 897 26.37 -10.70 -18.01
N THR A 898 26.24 -9.39 -18.10
CA THR A 898 26.60 -8.66 -19.32
C THR A 898 28.12 -8.65 -19.54
N GLN A 899 28.91 -8.54 -18.48
CA GLN A 899 30.38 -8.72 -18.56
C GLN A 899 30.77 -10.14 -19.02
N GLN A 900 30.06 -11.16 -18.54
CA GLN A 900 30.24 -12.55 -18.99
C GLN A 900 29.88 -12.73 -20.47
N LEU A 901 28.78 -12.12 -20.92
CA LEU A 901 28.39 -12.15 -22.33
C LEU A 901 29.46 -11.50 -23.22
N LEU A 902 30.00 -10.34 -22.81
CA LEU A 902 31.12 -9.69 -23.52
C LEU A 902 32.33 -10.62 -23.66
N ALA A 903 32.71 -11.31 -22.58
CA ALA A 903 33.83 -12.26 -22.60
C ALA A 903 33.55 -13.49 -23.49
N LEU A 904 32.29 -13.93 -23.58
CA LEU A 904 31.88 -15.05 -24.44
C LEU A 904 31.83 -14.67 -25.93
N LEU A 905 31.45 -13.43 -26.24
CA LEU A 905 31.52 -12.86 -27.59
C LEU A 905 32.98 -12.79 -28.06
N GLU A 906 33.87 -12.29 -27.20
CA GLU A 906 35.31 -12.23 -27.49
C GLU A 906 35.94 -13.62 -27.68
N ALA A 907 35.53 -14.60 -26.86
CA ALA A 907 35.97 -15.99 -27.00
C ALA A 907 35.35 -16.71 -28.21
N GLY A 908 34.42 -16.09 -28.94
CA GLY A 908 33.71 -16.68 -30.08
C GLY A 908 32.85 -17.89 -29.71
N VAL A 909 32.41 -17.99 -28.46
CA VAL A 909 31.48 -19.03 -28.00
C VAL A 909 30.04 -18.63 -28.28
N VAL A 910 29.75 -17.33 -28.14
CA VAL A 910 28.46 -16.73 -28.47
C VAL A 910 28.67 -15.79 -29.66
N ASN A 911 27.76 -15.81 -30.61
CA ASN A 911 27.66 -14.82 -31.69
C ASN A 911 26.21 -14.33 -31.78
N ILE A 912 26.02 -13.08 -32.18
CA ILE A 912 24.70 -12.46 -32.30
C ILE A 912 24.47 -12.04 -33.74
N VAL A 913 23.37 -12.45 -34.35
CA VAL A 913 23.19 -12.41 -35.82
C VAL A 913 22.83 -11.02 -36.37
N GLY A 914 22.20 -10.17 -35.56
CA GLY A 914 21.76 -8.84 -36.00
C GLY A 914 20.30 -8.52 -35.68
N PRO A 915 19.86 -7.27 -35.93
CA PRO A 915 18.46 -6.87 -35.79
C PRO A 915 17.54 -7.63 -36.75
N GLN A 916 16.31 -7.92 -36.34
CA GLN A 916 15.33 -8.67 -37.14
C GLN A 916 15.81 -10.09 -37.53
N ALA A 917 16.57 -10.74 -36.65
CA ALA A 917 17.06 -12.10 -36.86
C ALA A 917 15.92 -13.06 -37.26
N ARG A 918 16.17 -13.83 -38.32
CA ARG A 918 15.28 -14.84 -38.89
C ARG A 918 15.84 -16.23 -38.61
N PHE A 919 14.95 -17.17 -38.32
CA PHE A 919 15.29 -18.56 -38.06
C PHE A 919 14.36 -19.41 -38.91
N THR A 920 14.91 -20.10 -39.91
CA THR A 920 14.12 -20.91 -40.85
C THR A 920 14.67 -22.33 -40.88
N PRO A 921 13.82 -23.37 -40.88
CA PRO A 921 14.27 -24.74 -41.16
C PRO A 921 15.03 -24.79 -42.48
N ARG A 922 16.06 -25.63 -42.56
CA ARG A 922 16.73 -25.91 -43.83
C ARG A 922 15.91 -26.90 -44.65
N ASP A 923 15.96 -26.76 -45.97
CA ASP A 923 15.24 -27.64 -46.90
C ASP A 923 15.71 -29.11 -46.83
N ASP A 924 16.91 -29.37 -46.31
CA ASP A 924 17.49 -30.71 -46.15
C ASP A 924 17.19 -31.36 -44.79
N GLY A 925 16.37 -30.72 -43.95
CA GLY A 925 16.01 -31.22 -42.61
C GLY A 925 17.17 -31.27 -41.61
N ALA A 926 18.38 -30.81 -41.99
CA ALA A 926 19.60 -30.97 -41.19
C ALA A 926 19.77 -29.91 -40.09
N GLY A 927 18.79 -29.04 -39.89
CA GLY A 927 18.81 -27.98 -38.88
C GLY A 927 18.19 -26.68 -39.38
N TYR A 928 18.81 -25.55 -39.03
CA TYR A 928 18.25 -24.21 -39.23
C TYR A 928 19.23 -23.27 -39.92
N HIS A 929 18.67 -22.39 -40.75
CA HIS A 929 19.33 -21.22 -41.32
C HIS A 929 19.00 -20.00 -40.45
N VAL A 930 20.03 -19.24 -40.09
CA VAL A 930 19.90 -18.04 -39.24
C VAL A 930 20.59 -16.85 -39.88
N ASP A 931 19.82 -15.81 -40.17
CA ASP A 931 20.33 -14.60 -40.81
C ASP A 931 19.64 -13.35 -40.25
N SER A 932 20.14 -12.19 -40.65
CA SER A 932 19.54 -10.90 -40.35
C SER A 932 19.43 -10.10 -41.65
N PRO A 933 18.23 -9.62 -42.03
CA PRO A 933 18.09 -8.77 -43.21
C PRO A 933 18.78 -7.40 -43.04
N ARG A 934 19.23 -7.07 -41.82
CA ARG A 934 19.95 -5.83 -41.49
C ARG A 934 21.46 -6.00 -41.46
N VAL A 935 21.98 -7.18 -41.78
CA VAL A 935 23.42 -7.46 -41.85
C VAL A 935 23.70 -8.18 -43.17
N ALA A 936 24.43 -7.53 -44.07
CA ALA A 936 24.64 -8.05 -45.41
C ALA A 936 25.60 -9.26 -45.45
N GLY A 937 25.35 -10.16 -46.41
CA GLY A 937 26.31 -11.20 -46.83
C GLY A 937 26.61 -12.31 -45.81
N TYR A 938 25.80 -12.46 -44.76
CA TYR A 938 26.12 -13.36 -43.66
C TYR A 938 24.94 -14.18 -43.18
N ALA A 939 25.11 -15.50 -43.16
CA ALA A 939 24.15 -16.46 -42.63
C ALA A 939 24.87 -17.57 -41.88
N TRP A 940 24.22 -18.07 -40.83
CA TRP A 940 24.70 -19.20 -40.03
C TRP A 940 23.86 -20.44 -40.30
N HIS A 941 24.50 -21.59 -40.15
CA HIS A 941 23.82 -22.87 -40.06
C HIS A 941 23.90 -23.39 -38.62
N ALA A 942 22.76 -23.77 -38.05
CA ALA A 942 22.68 -24.34 -36.72
C ALA A 942 22.08 -25.74 -36.75
N ASP A 943 22.61 -26.63 -35.93
CA ASP A 943 22.10 -27.99 -35.75
C ASP A 943 20.79 -27.98 -34.93
N TRP A 944 20.71 -27.07 -33.95
CA TRP A 944 19.60 -26.97 -33.01
C TRP A 944 18.99 -25.57 -33.00
N LEU A 945 17.68 -25.48 -32.72
CA LEU A 945 16.99 -24.22 -32.45
C LEU A 945 16.35 -24.26 -31.07
N ILE A 946 16.71 -23.31 -30.22
CA ILE A 946 16.21 -23.19 -28.85
C ILE A 946 15.40 -21.90 -28.74
N ASP A 947 14.17 -21.99 -28.24
CA ASP A 947 13.39 -20.81 -27.89
C ASP A 947 13.68 -20.41 -26.44
N SER A 948 14.42 -19.33 -26.20
CA SER A 948 14.75 -18.90 -24.82
C SER A 948 13.61 -18.14 -24.14
N ARG A 949 12.51 -17.88 -24.86
CA ARG A 949 11.40 -17.09 -24.34
C ARG A 949 10.49 -17.99 -23.52
N ILE A 950 10.20 -17.58 -22.30
CA ILE A 950 9.06 -18.11 -21.56
C ILE A 950 7.81 -17.51 -22.20
N ARG A 951 7.02 -18.33 -22.90
CA ARG A 951 5.81 -17.84 -23.57
C ARG A 951 4.79 -17.37 -22.55
N THR A 952 4.04 -16.34 -22.92
CA THR A 952 2.82 -15.99 -22.18
C THR A 952 1.92 -17.21 -22.18
N PRO A 953 1.41 -17.65 -21.01
CA PRO A 953 0.47 -18.75 -20.96
C PRO A 953 -0.74 -18.39 -21.81
N LEU A 954 -1.06 -19.22 -22.79
CA LEU A 954 -2.36 -19.22 -23.44
C LEU A 954 -3.11 -20.40 -22.86
N LEU A 955 -4.24 -20.14 -22.19
CA LEU A 955 -5.01 -21.19 -21.53
C LEU A 955 -5.40 -22.29 -22.51
N GLU A 956 -5.70 -21.94 -23.76
CA GLU A 956 -6.08 -22.91 -24.80
C GLU A 956 -4.95 -23.84 -25.24
N THR A 957 -3.70 -23.43 -25.07
CA THR A 957 -2.53 -24.22 -25.50
C THR A 957 -1.68 -24.70 -24.33
N ASP A 958 -2.15 -24.52 -23.09
CA ASP A 958 -1.49 -25.08 -21.92
C ASP A 958 -1.59 -26.61 -21.95
N GLY A 959 -0.45 -27.28 -21.90
CA GLY A 959 -0.34 -28.73 -21.86
C GLY A 959 -0.72 -29.37 -20.52
N ALA A 960 -1.09 -28.58 -19.50
CA ALA A 960 -1.57 -29.10 -18.23
C ALA A 960 -3.00 -29.70 -18.38
N PRO A 961 -3.23 -30.98 -18.00
CA PRO A 961 -4.52 -31.65 -18.17
C PRO A 961 -5.69 -30.92 -17.49
N LEU A 962 -5.46 -30.30 -16.33
CA LEU A 962 -6.47 -29.55 -15.59
C LEU A 962 -7.05 -28.39 -16.40
N TYR A 963 -6.21 -27.56 -17.02
CA TYR A 963 -6.70 -26.41 -17.79
C TYR A 963 -7.41 -26.84 -19.07
N ALA A 964 -6.87 -27.85 -19.77
CA ALA A 964 -7.54 -28.44 -20.92
C ALA A 964 -8.93 -29.02 -20.56
N GLN A 965 -9.10 -29.60 -19.36
CA GLN A 965 -10.39 -30.09 -18.89
C GLN A 965 -11.34 -28.94 -18.50
N LEU A 966 -10.87 -27.96 -17.71
CA LEU A 966 -11.69 -26.82 -17.27
C LEU A 966 -12.28 -26.04 -18.45
N LEU A 967 -11.52 -25.90 -19.54
CA LEU A 967 -11.99 -25.27 -20.78
C LEU A 967 -13.01 -26.15 -21.52
N ARG A 968 -12.72 -27.44 -21.70
CA ARG A 968 -13.57 -28.38 -22.44
C ARG A 968 -14.95 -28.55 -21.80
N GLU A 969 -15.01 -28.55 -20.47
CA GLU A 969 -16.24 -28.73 -19.69
C GLU A 969 -16.94 -27.41 -19.35
N GLY A 970 -16.40 -26.27 -19.82
CA GLY A 970 -17.02 -24.97 -19.62
C GLY A 970 -17.03 -24.50 -18.15
N HIS A 971 -16.10 -25.00 -17.32
CA HIS A 971 -15.90 -24.50 -15.96
C HIS A 971 -15.18 -23.15 -15.94
N THR A 972 -14.56 -22.73 -17.04
CA THR A 972 -14.01 -21.39 -17.20
C THR A 972 -13.91 -21.05 -18.68
N GLN A 973 -13.58 -19.80 -18.99
CA GLN A 973 -13.23 -19.38 -20.34
C GLN A 973 -11.93 -18.54 -20.30
N PRO A 974 -11.12 -18.58 -21.36
CA PRO A 974 -9.99 -17.68 -21.47
C PRO A 974 -10.53 -16.25 -21.47
N TYR A 975 -10.00 -15.39 -20.63
CA TYR A 975 -10.31 -13.98 -20.75
C TYR A 975 -9.70 -13.43 -22.04
N ARG A 976 -10.54 -13.01 -22.97
CA ARG A 976 -10.16 -12.41 -24.24
C ARG A 976 -10.76 -11.03 -24.33
N TYR A 977 -9.92 -10.01 -24.55
CA TYR A 977 -10.43 -8.69 -24.92
C TYR A 977 -11.00 -8.76 -26.36
N PRO A 978 -12.21 -8.23 -26.62
CA PRO A 978 -12.97 -8.53 -27.85
C PRO A 978 -12.36 -7.91 -29.12
N ALA A 979 -11.69 -8.70 -30.00
CA ALA A 979 -11.02 -8.31 -31.26
C ALA A 979 -9.47 -8.20 -31.23
N SER A 980 -8.78 -9.02 -30.44
CA SER A 980 -7.32 -9.17 -30.49
C SER A 980 -6.92 -10.48 -31.19
N GLU A 981 -6.13 -10.41 -32.27
CA GLU A 981 -5.41 -11.59 -32.81
C GLU A 981 -4.18 -11.96 -31.95
N SER A 982 -3.69 -11.04 -31.09
CA SER A 982 -2.62 -11.32 -30.12
C SER A 982 -3.21 -11.69 -28.76
N ALA A 983 -3.30 -12.99 -28.51
CA ALA A 983 -3.84 -13.56 -27.29
C ALA A 983 -2.89 -13.32 -26.10
N ASN A 984 -3.32 -12.51 -25.13
CA ASN A 984 -2.88 -12.65 -23.75
C ASN A 984 -4.09 -13.23 -23.02
N GLU A 985 -4.01 -14.50 -22.62
CA GLU A 985 -5.12 -15.21 -21.99
C GLU A 985 -4.75 -15.53 -20.54
N GLY A 986 -5.67 -15.21 -19.64
CA GLY A 986 -5.60 -15.63 -18.25
C GLY A 986 -6.96 -16.13 -17.82
N LEU A 987 -6.99 -16.81 -16.67
CA LEU A 987 -8.22 -17.21 -16.03
C LEU A 987 -9.02 -15.96 -15.70
N HIS A 988 -10.22 -15.86 -16.25
CA HIS A 988 -11.08 -14.71 -16.01
C HIS A 988 -11.53 -14.73 -14.55
N THR A 989 -10.97 -13.85 -13.73
CA THR A 989 -11.30 -13.75 -12.32
C THR A 989 -11.94 -12.42 -11.98
N ASP A 990 -12.84 -12.46 -11.02
CA ASP A 990 -13.34 -11.26 -10.37
C ASP A 990 -12.20 -10.45 -9.76
N ARG A 991 -12.24 -9.12 -9.93
CA ARG A 991 -11.12 -8.26 -9.54
C ARG A 991 -11.05 -8.03 -8.04
N LYS A 992 -12.15 -8.19 -7.32
CA LYS A 992 -12.25 -7.90 -5.88
C LYS A 992 -12.06 -9.15 -5.04
N THR A 993 -12.44 -10.31 -5.54
CA THR A 993 -12.49 -11.58 -4.78
C THR A 993 -11.57 -12.64 -5.35
N PHE A 994 -11.09 -12.49 -6.59
CA PHE A 994 -10.36 -13.51 -7.36
C PHE A 994 -11.16 -14.78 -7.66
N ALA A 995 -12.49 -14.75 -7.47
CA ALA A 995 -13.36 -15.84 -7.86
C ALA A 995 -13.34 -16.03 -9.38
N LEU A 996 -13.29 -17.27 -9.85
CA LEU A 996 -13.24 -17.60 -11.26
C LEU A 996 -14.60 -17.37 -11.91
N PHE A 997 -14.64 -16.70 -13.06
CA PHE A 997 -15.87 -16.58 -13.85
C PHE A 997 -16.07 -17.82 -14.74
N ASN A 998 -17.32 -18.26 -14.82
CA ASN A 998 -17.75 -19.23 -15.82
C ASN A 998 -17.91 -18.58 -17.21
N PRO A 999 -18.16 -19.36 -18.28
CA PRO A 999 -18.40 -18.82 -19.62
C PRO A 999 -19.57 -17.83 -19.74
N ALA A 1000 -20.57 -17.94 -18.85
CA ALA A 1000 -21.69 -17.01 -18.79
C ALA A 1000 -21.38 -15.68 -18.06
N GLY A 1001 -20.15 -15.51 -17.54
CA GLY A 1001 -19.72 -14.31 -16.82
C GLY A 1001 -20.12 -14.28 -15.34
N ALA A 1002 -20.65 -15.37 -14.78
CA ALA A 1002 -20.99 -15.48 -13.36
C ALA A 1002 -19.84 -16.06 -12.55
N ALA A 1003 -19.57 -15.49 -11.37
CA ALA A 1003 -18.52 -15.98 -10.48
C ALA A 1003 -18.87 -17.38 -9.95
N ILE A 1004 -17.90 -18.29 -9.96
CA ILE A 1004 -18.04 -19.67 -9.48
C ILE A 1004 -17.75 -19.67 -7.97
N PRO A 1005 -18.77 -19.87 -7.13
CA PRO A 1005 -18.59 -19.74 -5.69
C PRO A 1005 -17.63 -20.81 -5.16
N GLY A 1006 -16.55 -20.39 -4.49
CA GLY A 1006 -15.55 -21.29 -3.91
C GLY A 1006 -14.43 -21.73 -4.85
N LEU A 1007 -14.34 -21.20 -6.07
CA LEU A 1007 -13.22 -21.46 -6.99
C LEU A 1007 -12.48 -20.15 -7.25
N PHE A 1008 -11.22 -20.08 -6.83
CA PHE A 1008 -10.39 -18.87 -6.90
C PHE A 1008 -9.11 -19.13 -7.71
N ALA A 1009 -8.54 -18.10 -8.32
CA ALA A 1009 -7.24 -18.20 -8.98
C ALA A 1009 -6.32 -17.01 -8.67
N ILE A 1010 -5.02 -17.25 -8.50
CA ILE A 1010 -4.02 -16.22 -8.16
C ILE A 1010 -2.69 -16.49 -8.85
N GLY A 1011 -1.97 -15.43 -9.21
CA GLY A 1011 -0.62 -15.52 -9.76
C GLY A 1011 -0.61 -15.69 -11.27
N ILE A 1012 0.36 -16.45 -11.79
CA ILE A 1012 0.59 -16.64 -13.23
C ILE A 1012 -0.65 -17.07 -14.01
N PRO A 1013 -1.56 -17.93 -13.48
CA PRO A 1013 -2.78 -18.31 -14.17
C PRO A 1013 -3.72 -17.15 -14.48
N THR A 1014 -3.54 -16.00 -13.81
CA THR A 1014 -4.30 -14.76 -14.02
C THR A 1014 -3.57 -13.74 -14.89
N GLU A 1015 -2.36 -14.03 -15.37
CA GLU A 1015 -1.62 -13.15 -16.29
C GLU A 1015 -2.44 -12.89 -17.57
N GLY A 1016 -2.49 -11.64 -18.03
CA GLY A 1016 -3.35 -11.23 -19.14
C GLY A 1016 -4.65 -10.56 -18.67
N VAL A 1017 -5.24 -11.04 -17.56
CA VAL A 1017 -6.27 -10.30 -16.79
C VAL A 1017 -5.60 -9.32 -15.83
N ARG A 1018 -4.53 -9.79 -15.19
CA ARG A 1018 -3.60 -9.04 -14.36
C ARG A 1018 -2.29 -8.85 -15.10
N TRP A 1019 -1.61 -7.75 -14.83
CA TRP A 1019 -0.32 -7.47 -15.46
C TRP A 1019 0.84 -7.69 -14.49
N PHE A 1020 1.85 -8.43 -14.95
CA PHE A 1020 3.11 -8.62 -14.25
C PHE A 1020 2.98 -9.47 -12.97
N THR A 1021 2.27 -10.59 -13.04
CA THR A 1021 2.05 -11.54 -11.94
C THR A 1021 3.23 -12.47 -11.68
N GLN A 1022 4.18 -12.56 -12.62
CA GLN A 1022 5.39 -13.41 -12.61
C GLN A 1022 6.39 -13.09 -11.48
N VAL A 1023 6.15 -12.03 -10.69
CA VAL A 1023 6.95 -11.72 -9.50
C VAL A 1023 6.74 -12.81 -8.45
N GLY A 1024 7.82 -13.51 -8.10
CA GLY A 1024 7.82 -14.63 -7.18
C GLY A 1024 8.22 -14.30 -5.74
N SER A 1025 8.18 -13.05 -5.30
CA SER A 1025 8.56 -12.62 -3.94
C SER A 1025 7.90 -11.29 -3.54
N ALA A 1026 7.80 -11.03 -2.24
CA ALA A 1026 7.50 -9.70 -1.72
C ALA A 1026 8.79 -8.93 -1.40
N THR A 1027 8.65 -7.62 -1.20
CA THR A 1027 9.74 -6.73 -0.75
C THR A 1027 9.61 -6.45 0.75
N PRO A 1028 10.68 -6.60 1.56
CA PRO A 1028 10.62 -6.29 2.98
C PRO A 1028 10.13 -4.87 3.27
N GLY A 1029 9.20 -4.75 4.22
CA GLY A 1029 8.66 -3.45 4.67
C GLY A 1029 7.64 -2.81 3.72
N VAL A 1030 7.28 -3.47 2.62
CA VAL A 1030 6.32 -2.94 1.64
C VAL A 1030 5.16 -3.92 1.47
N LEU A 1031 3.93 -3.45 1.67
CA LEU A 1031 2.73 -4.21 1.35
C LEU A 1031 2.49 -4.21 -0.16
N SER A 1032 3.31 -4.96 -0.89
CA SER A 1032 3.27 -5.03 -2.35
C SER A 1032 2.01 -5.73 -2.86
N ARG A 1033 1.69 -5.58 -4.16
CA ARG A 1033 0.60 -6.32 -4.81
C ARG A 1033 0.70 -7.83 -4.59
N PHE A 1034 1.92 -8.38 -4.50
CA PHE A 1034 2.15 -9.80 -4.19
C PHE A 1034 1.45 -10.24 -2.90
N THR A 1035 1.56 -9.43 -1.84
CA THR A 1035 0.94 -9.69 -0.53
C THR A 1035 -0.55 -9.31 -0.53
N GLN A 1036 -0.92 -8.21 -1.18
CA GLN A 1036 -2.32 -7.76 -1.24
C GLN A 1036 -3.22 -8.79 -1.93
N ASP A 1037 -2.80 -9.34 -3.07
CA ASP A 1037 -3.56 -10.38 -3.78
C ASP A 1037 -3.76 -11.61 -2.88
N ALA A 1038 -2.73 -11.99 -2.11
CA ALA A 1038 -2.79 -13.12 -1.20
C ALA A 1038 -3.74 -12.87 -0.01
N ILE A 1039 -3.81 -11.63 0.50
CA ILE A 1039 -4.76 -11.22 1.55
C ILE A 1039 -6.18 -11.41 1.02
N THR A 1040 -6.48 -10.81 -0.13
CA THR A 1040 -7.81 -10.88 -0.74
C THR A 1040 -8.23 -12.32 -0.99
N VAL A 1041 -7.38 -13.14 -1.61
CA VAL A 1041 -7.70 -14.54 -1.91
C VAL A 1041 -7.89 -15.36 -0.63
N ALA A 1042 -7.05 -15.18 0.39
CA ALA A 1042 -7.20 -15.90 1.65
C ALA A 1042 -8.52 -15.54 2.35
N GLN A 1043 -8.87 -14.25 2.40
CA GLN A 1043 -10.12 -13.77 3.01
C GLN A 1043 -11.35 -14.28 2.25
N SER A 1044 -11.37 -14.16 0.92
CA SER A 1044 -12.48 -14.65 0.10
C SER A 1044 -12.63 -16.17 0.17
N ALA A 1045 -11.53 -16.91 0.10
CA ALA A 1045 -11.54 -18.37 0.19
C ALA A 1045 -12.00 -18.86 1.56
N LEU A 1046 -11.48 -18.27 2.65
CA LEU A 1046 -11.87 -18.65 4.00
C LEU A 1046 -13.32 -18.26 4.32
N GLY A 1047 -13.72 -17.04 3.94
CA GLY A 1047 -15.11 -16.57 4.09
C GLY A 1047 -16.09 -17.51 3.38
N PHE A 1048 -15.74 -17.98 2.18
CA PHE A 1048 -16.56 -18.93 1.45
C PHE A 1048 -16.59 -20.33 2.10
N ALA A 1049 -15.43 -20.87 2.48
CA ALA A 1049 -15.33 -22.20 3.10
C ALA A 1049 -16.11 -22.29 4.42
N LEU A 1050 -16.19 -21.16 5.16
CA LEU A 1050 -16.86 -21.07 6.45
C LEU A 1050 -18.34 -20.65 6.34
N ALA A 1051 -18.80 -20.14 5.19
CA ALA A 1051 -20.20 -19.82 4.94
C ALA A 1051 -21.07 -21.09 4.76
N ALA A 1052 -22.31 -21.04 5.23
CA ALA A 1052 -23.26 -22.14 5.13
C ALA A 1052 -23.99 -22.12 3.76
N ARG A 1053 -23.68 -23.07 2.86
CA ARG A 1053 -24.40 -23.26 1.59
C ARG A 1053 -25.78 -23.91 1.81
N GLN A 1054 -26.83 -23.42 1.14
CA GLN A 1054 -28.08 -24.16 0.88
C GLN A 1054 -28.30 -24.28 -0.64
N ALA A 1055 -28.74 -25.44 -1.11
CA ALA A 1055 -29.19 -25.69 -2.47
C ALA A 1055 -30.63 -26.22 -2.47
N VAL A 1056 -31.46 -25.55 -3.26
CA VAL A 1056 -32.62 -26.01 -4.05
C VAL A 1056 -33.45 -27.18 -3.52
N SER A 1057 -34.63 -26.83 -2.99
CA SER A 1057 -35.86 -27.62 -3.08
C SER A 1057 -37.05 -26.69 -2.84
N GLU A 1058 -38.04 -26.73 -3.74
CA GLU A 1058 -39.39 -26.12 -3.65
C GLU A 1058 -39.50 -24.62 -3.96
N HIS A 1059 -39.86 -24.30 -5.21
CA HIS A 1059 -41.08 -23.52 -5.53
C HIS A 1059 -41.38 -23.66 -7.03
N THR A 1060 -42.02 -24.77 -7.39
CA THR A 1060 -42.77 -24.95 -8.63
C THR A 1060 -44.24 -25.16 -8.26
N SER A 1061 -44.92 -24.11 -7.84
CA SER A 1061 -46.38 -23.97 -7.95
C SER A 1061 -46.80 -22.62 -7.38
N ARG A 1062 -47.66 -21.89 -8.10
CA ARG A 1062 -48.23 -20.55 -7.84
C ARG A 1062 -47.64 -19.42 -8.69
N PHE A 1063 -47.65 -19.61 -10.00
CA PHE A 1063 -47.86 -18.54 -10.98
C PHE A 1063 -48.60 -19.13 -12.21
N GLU A 1064 -49.74 -19.76 -11.93
CA GLU A 1064 -50.88 -19.91 -12.84
C GLU A 1064 -52.12 -19.62 -11.98
N GLU A 1065 -53.07 -18.86 -12.51
CA GLU A 1065 -54.23 -18.23 -11.83
C GLU A 1065 -53.97 -16.89 -11.12
N SER A 1066 -53.64 -15.84 -11.87
CA SER A 1066 -54.57 -14.74 -12.15
C SER A 1066 -53.85 -13.54 -12.79
N LEU A 1067 -54.19 -13.29 -14.06
CA LEU A 1067 -53.93 -12.09 -14.88
C LEU A 1067 -52.51 -11.87 -15.38
#